data_AF-A0A8H6YJ52-F1
#
_entry.id   AF-A0A8H6YJ52-F1
#
_cell.length_a   1.000
_cell.length_b   1.000
_cell.length_c   1.000
_cell.angle_alpha   90.00
_cell.angle_beta   90.00
_cell.angle_gamma   90.00
#
_symmetry.space_group_name_H-M   'P 1'
#
loop_
_entity.id
_entity.type
_entity.pdbx_description
1 polymer ?
#
loop_
_entity_poly.entity_id
_entity_poly.type
_entity_poly.pdbx_seq_one_letter_code
_entity_poly.pdbx_strand_id
1 'polypeptide(L)'
;MQNSKKDAQARPVPKARQSSRLRWLLGSVVAGSLLSRVWLHIQTRNEYTLCSHTTSIYTVDETQPRAQCISVLDGHISAVGNEADISRNWLLDLLYYPSAAKVRYIEREHIIVPGLADAHAHLLQQGFKMQLQLDGSKSVQEVIERIKAYIISHPDVERDPTRWIIGMGWDQTKWPGAEFPTAADLSSDPILRGRFILLLRVDVHASVLEMLAPLPSNVEGGSIIRDASGDPTGIFVDNAMTLVPTPSWTPDQYVDFFDTAVAEALKFGLTSIHDAFTDPAAVEFFKKQAESGKLPVRLYLMAVPFSENFTDWQPSKIQRLSNYGVQGRLNLRSVKLFTDGALGSWGAALIEPYSDKPDARGIMRSSPETMDQLIRSAWEAKLQVNVHCIGDRANEVVLDVFEKLLTEEARNGKAEISAFRPRIEHAQILQLSDLQRIGKLGIIASVQPTHGTSDMGYAETRLGPERIKGAYAYRTLLEASPQKVLPLGSDFPVEGVNPLLGFYAAVFRLTVDGRSPHGDGGWFPSERLTRAQALKGMTLDAAYASFAETELGSLTVGKRADFVLLDRNIMEVQPAEILKTKVVATVIDATAAMSNMKAYLAEKYMTGPKADAILAKVGPKKKKRKATTAAPSAFVMDVDGGWGDEPKDDMEDVEEAIVATDRSFKKRKVAPTEEGSGWATIQPGVKEETPPPPDEQPQVVQETAFVGGLVSAQQLKKALPQTNVEPTATAEEIALAQETVYRDATGKKINTKAARAEAARLKREREEKEAQKMEWGKGLVQRDEAEKRKQELEAQRGKKFARYADDADLNEEMKAKELWNDPAAQFLTKKRAKGPRKPEWDGVDRGNGFEKKWFQSINQKKRKGLESYQWSAEDM
;
A
#
# COMPACT_ATOMS: atom_id res chain seq x y z
N MET A 1 58.95 86.07 10.97
CA MET A 1 59.47 86.06 12.36
C MET A 1 58.29 85.90 13.32
N GLN A 2 58.55 85.86 14.63
CA GLN A 2 57.58 85.74 15.74
C GLN A 2 56.58 86.94 15.78
N ASN A 3 55.52 87.02 16.62
CA ASN A 3 55.32 86.40 17.94
C ASN A 3 53.84 86.37 18.46
N SER A 4 53.62 85.63 19.56
CA SER A 4 52.58 85.76 20.63
C SER A 4 51.18 86.33 20.28
N LYS A 5 50.10 85.53 20.32
CA LYS A 5 49.27 85.18 21.51
C LYS A 5 48.75 86.36 22.37
N LYS A 6 47.41 86.40 22.54
CA LYS A 6 46.68 86.77 23.77
C LYS A 6 45.25 86.17 23.75
N ASP A 7 44.62 86.07 24.91
CA ASP A 7 43.53 85.10 25.16
C ASP A 7 42.09 85.63 25.02
N ALA A 8 41.18 84.71 24.72
CA ALA A 8 39.73 84.83 24.97
C ALA A 8 39.13 83.43 25.22
N GLN A 9 39.11 82.96 26.47
CA GLN A 9 38.53 81.65 26.82
C GLN A 9 37.02 81.73 27.05
N ALA A 10 36.25 80.93 26.31
CA ALA A 10 34.81 80.74 26.53
C ALA A 10 34.53 79.67 27.59
N ARG A 11 33.43 79.82 28.35
CA ARG A 11 33.01 78.86 29.39
C ARG A 11 32.46 77.57 28.77
N PRO A 12 32.87 76.37 29.24
CA PRO A 12 32.25 75.11 28.84
C PRO A 12 30.96 74.82 29.63
N VAL A 13 29.95 74.28 28.95
CA VAL A 13 28.69 73.78 29.53
C VAL A 13 28.85 72.30 29.92
N PRO A 14 28.33 71.82 31.07
CA PRO A 14 28.49 70.42 31.50
C PRO A 14 27.78 69.43 30.56
N LYS A 15 28.49 68.39 30.10
CA LYS A 15 27.91 67.31 29.29
C LYS A 15 27.11 66.33 30.15
N ALA A 16 25.91 65.97 29.70
CA ALA A 16 24.95 65.16 30.45
C ALA A 16 25.38 63.69 30.64
N ARG A 17 25.17 63.16 31.85
CA ARG A 17 25.56 61.81 32.29
C ARG A 17 24.55 60.71 31.88
N GLN A 18 23.83 60.90 30.76
CA GLN A 18 22.61 60.17 30.40
C GLN A 18 22.82 58.97 29.47
N SER A 19 23.88 58.95 28.66
CA SER A 19 24.05 57.98 27.56
C SER A 19 24.35 56.54 27.98
N SER A 20 24.88 56.32 29.20
CA SER A 20 25.21 54.97 29.69
C SER A 20 23.97 54.18 30.13
N ARG A 21 23.03 54.81 30.83
CA ARG A 21 21.80 54.15 31.32
C ARG A 21 20.92 53.65 30.18
N LEU A 22 20.79 54.43 29.10
CA LEU A 22 19.99 54.03 27.94
C LEU A 22 20.58 52.82 27.21
N ARG A 23 21.92 52.75 27.08
CA ARG A 23 22.62 51.57 26.51
C ARG A 23 22.46 50.33 27.38
N TRP A 24 22.53 50.47 28.70
CA TRP A 24 22.24 49.36 29.63
C TRP A 24 20.80 48.87 29.52
N LEU A 25 19.81 49.78 29.48
CA LEU A 25 18.40 49.41 29.30
C LEU A 25 18.14 48.66 27.97
N LEU A 26 18.67 49.15 26.85
CA LEU A 26 18.58 48.46 25.56
C LEU A 26 19.26 47.08 25.59
N GLY A 27 20.45 46.99 26.19
CA GLY A 27 21.14 45.71 26.40
C GLY A 27 20.32 44.73 27.25
N SER A 28 19.70 45.20 28.35
CA SER A 28 18.83 44.40 29.21
C SER A 28 17.54 43.95 28.50
N VAL A 29 16.93 44.78 27.66
CA VAL A 29 15.74 44.39 26.89
C VAL A 29 16.09 43.39 25.79
N VAL A 30 17.20 43.57 25.08
CA VAL A 30 17.67 42.61 24.07
C VAL A 30 18.01 41.27 24.74
N ALA A 31 18.78 41.28 25.84
CA ALA A 31 19.10 40.08 26.61
C ALA A 31 17.84 39.41 27.17
N GLY A 32 16.89 40.18 27.72
CA GLY A 32 15.60 39.69 28.17
C GLY A 32 14.77 39.05 27.06
N SER A 33 14.77 39.63 25.86
CA SER A 33 14.06 39.06 24.69
C SER A 33 14.73 37.79 24.16
N LEU A 34 16.06 37.68 24.25
CA LEU A 34 16.81 36.47 23.91
C LEU A 34 16.56 35.37 24.95
N LEU A 35 16.66 35.69 26.24
CA LEU A 35 16.39 34.75 27.33
C LEU A 35 14.93 34.28 27.32
N SER A 36 13.96 35.18 27.06
CA SER A 36 12.55 34.78 26.95
C SER A 36 12.30 33.94 25.71
N ARG A 37 12.96 34.20 24.57
CA ARG A 37 12.88 33.34 23.37
C ARG A 37 13.51 31.97 23.58
N VAL A 38 14.67 31.91 24.24
CA VAL A 38 15.33 30.65 24.64
C VAL A 38 14.44 29.86 25.61
N TRP A 39 13.87 30.52 26.61
CA TRP A 39 12.97 29.90 27.59
C TRP A 39 11.67 29.39 26.94
N LEU A 40 11.06 30.17 26.03
CA LEU A 40 9.91 29.70 25.23
C LEU A 40 10.29 28.51 24.35
N HIS A 41 11.44 28.57 23.66
CA HIS A 41 11.91 27.49 22.80
C HIS A 41 12.12 26.19 23.60
N ILE A 42 12.75 26.28 24.79
CA ILE A 42 12.91 25.16 25.74
C ILE A 42 11.55 24.59 26.17
N GLN A 43 10.55 25.44 26.46
CA GLN A 43 9.19 24.97 26.78
C GLN A 43 8.41 24.37 25.60
N THR A 44 8.88 24.56 24.35
CA THR A 44 8.21 24.05 23.14
C THR A 44 8.85 22.83 22.50
N ARG A 45 10.03 22.38 22.95
CA ARG A 45 10.71 21.19 22.40
C ARG A 45 9.83 19.96 22.51
N ASN A 46 9.57 19.32 21.38
CA ASN A 46 8.86 18.05 21.31
C ASN A 46 9.88 16.92 21.33
N GLU A 47 10.32 16.57 22.53
CA GLU A 47 11.24 15.45 22.76
C GLU A 47 10.53 14.24 23.38
N TYR A 48 10.76 13.06 22.82
CA TYR A 48 10.33 11.78 23.39
C TYR A 48 11.24 10.64 22.96
N THR A 49 11.24 9.56 23.74
CA THR A 49 12.01 8.34 23.43
C THR A 49 11.09 7.13 23.46
N LEU A 50 11.09 6.39 22.36
CA LEU A 50 10.44 5.10 22.25
C LEU A 50 11.51 4.00 22.37
N CYS A 51 11.32 3.12 23.33
CA CYS A 51 12.07 1.89 23.53
C CYS A 51 11.20 0.68 23.22
N SER A 52 11.85 -0.46 23.05
CA SER A 52 11.24 -1.78 23.07
C SER A 52 11.89 -2.64 24.16
N HIS A 53 11.22 -3.71 24.57
CA HIS A 53 11.73 -4.62 25.62
C HIS A 53 12.86 -5.56 25.13
N THR A 54 13.23 -5.42 23.86
CA THR A 54 14.13 -6.25 23.06
C THR A 54 14.80 -5.32 22.02
N THR A 55 15.51 -5.84 21.02
CA THR A 55 15.95 -5.04 19.86
C THR A 55 14.90 -5.05 18.74
N SER A 56 13.68 -4.60 19.05
CA SER A 56 12.50 -4.63 18.16
C SER A 56 12.27 -3.33 17.37
N ILE A 57 13.27 -2.45 17.29
CA ILE A 57 13.29 -1.33 16.34
C ILE A 57 14.22 -1.70 15.19
N TYR A 58 13.67 -1.83 13.97
CA TYR A 58 14.44 -2.08 12.76
C TYR A 58 14.71 -0.74 12.07
N THR A 59 15.99 -0.43 11.87
CA THR A 59 16.40 0.91 11.43
C THR A 59 16.51 1.04 9.92
N VAL A 60 16.77 -0.06 9.20
CA VAL A 60 17.21 -0.06 7.79
C VAL A 60 18.53 0.72 7.61
N ASP A 61 19.34 0.81 8.67
CA ASP A 61 20.72 1.26 8.64
C ASP A 61 21.66 0.03 8.58
N GLU A 62 22.56 -0.05 7.60
CA GLU A 62 23.47 -1.20 7.47
C GLU A 62 24.48 -1.30 8.63
N THR A 63 24.76 -0.19 9.32
CA THR A 63 25.71 -0.15 10.44
C THR A 63 25.06 -0.47 11.79
N GLN A 64 23.74 -0.25 11.92
CA GLN A 64 22.99 -0.45 13.15
C GLN A 64 21.58 -1.00 12.86
N PRO A 65 21.42 -2.17 12.20
CA PRO A 65 20.16 -2.62 11.59
C PRO A 65 19.01 -2.88 12.58
N ARG A 66 19.33 -3.06 13.86
CA ARG A 66 18.38 -3.16 14.98
C ARG A 66 18.83 -2.28 16.14
N ALA A 67 17.87 -1.66 16.82
CA ALA A 67 18.07 -0.89 18.04
C ALA A 67 17.05 -1.30 19.12
N GLN A 68 17.34 -0.99 20.38
CA GLN A 68 16.37 -1.11 21.47
C GLN A 68 15.46 0.13 21.51
N CYS A 69 16.05 1.32 21.30
CA CYS A 69 15.42 2.62 21.52
C CYS A 69 15.77 3.64 20.42
N ILE A 70 14.85 4.56 20.18
CA ILE A 70 15.02 5.78 19.38
C ILE A 70 14.54 7.00 20.16
N SER A 71 15.30 8.10 20.08
CA SER A 71 14.88 9.41 20.57
C SER A 71 14.55 10.34 19.42
N VAL A 72 13.52 11.15 19.61
CA VAL A 72 12.97 12.06 18.61
C VAL A 72 12.90 13.45 19.24
N LEU A 73 13.48 14.44 18.56
CA LEU A 73 13.47 15.85 18.94
C LEU A 73 13.01 16.68 17.74
N ASP A 74 11.96 17.48 17.93
CA ASP A 74 11.47 18.49 16.96
C ASP A 74 11.38 17.98 15.51
N GLY A 75 10.76 16.80 15.34
CA GLY A 75 10.51 16.18 14.03
C GLY A 75 11.62 15.29 13.50
N HIS A 76 12.76 15.20 14.19
CA HIS A 76 13.97 14.51 13.74
C HIS A 76 14.47 13.48 14.76
N ILE A 77 15.23 12.49 14.30
CA ILE A 77 15.81 11.44 15.14
C ILE A 77 17.10 11.96 15.79
N SER A 78 17.12 12.08 17.12
CA SER A 78 18.26 12.62 17.89
C SER A 78 19.23 11.55 18.38
N ALA A 79 18.76 10.33 18.66
CA ALA A 79 19.59 9.21 19.10
C ALA A 79 18.97 7.86 18.74
N VAL A 80 19.81 6.85 18.49
CA VAL A 80 19.42 5.47 18.15
C VAL A 80 20.39 4.52 18.85
N GLY A 81 19.89 3.50 19.56
CA GLY A 81 20.76 2.53 20.23
C GLY A 81 20.11 1.74 21.34
N ASN A 82 20.91 1.36 22.34
CA ASN A 82 20.44 0.71 23.56
C ASN A 82 20.05 1.74 24.62
N GLU A 83 19.15 1.36 25.52
CA GLU A 83 18.60 2.24 26.56
C GLU A 83 19.70 2.88 27.43
N ALA A 84 20.73 2.11 27.77
CA ALA A 84 21.88 2.59 28.55
C ALA A 84 22.69 3.68 27.83
N ASP A 85 22.79 3.63 26.50
CA ASP A 85 23.59 4.58 25.72
C ASP A 85 22.83 5.89 25.50
N ILE A 86 21.52 5.81 25.25
CA ILE A 86 20.67 7.01 25.21
C ILE A 86 20.55 7.65 26.60
N SER A 87 20.45 6.85 27.66
CA SER A 87 20.42 7.35 29.05
C SER A 87 21.69 8.09 29.48
N ARG A 88 22.85 7.72 28.93
CA ARG A 88 24.12 8.46 29.14
C ARG A 88 24.08 9.86 28.52
N ASN A 89 23.45 10.00 27.34
CA ASN A 89 23.30 11.31 26.70
C ASN A 89 22.35 12.21 27.50
N TRP A 90 21.20 11.70 27.99
CA TRP A 90 20.32 12.48 28.87
C TRP A 90 21.00 12.95 30.15
N LEU A 91 21.99 12.20 30.66
CA LEU A 91 22.78 12.60 31.84
C LEU A 91 23.66 13.82 31.57
N LEU A 92 24.06 14.06 30.33
CA LEU A 92 24.72 15.28 29.87
C LEU A 92 23.70 16.39 29.58
N ASP A 93 22.58 16.07 28.93
CA ASP A 93 21.53 17.05 28.65
C ASP A 93 20.85 17.58 29.92
N LEU A 94 20.73 16.77 31.00
CA LEU A 94 20.18 17.19 32.29
C LEU A 94 20.94 18.37 32.93
N LEU A 95 22.23 18.54 32.59
CA LEU A 95 23.06 19.65 33.06
C LEU A 95 22.69 20.98 32.37
N TYR A 96 21.93 20.93 31.27
CA TYR A 96 21.53 22.09 30.47
C TYR A 96 20.00 22.25 30.36
N TYR A 97 19.22 21.17 30.46
CA TYR A 97 17.76 21.15 30.30
C TYR A 97 17.10 20.27 31.37
N PRO A 98 16.33 20.82 32.32
CA PRO A 98 15.81 20.08 33.48
C PRO A 98 14.57 19.20 33.18
N SER A 99 14.15 19.08 31.91
CA SER A 99 13.03 18.24 31.49
C SER A 99 13.53 16.92 30.90
N ALA A 100 13.73 15.91 31.74
CA ALA A 100 14.09 14.56 31.29
C ALA A 100 13.07 14.02 30.26
N ALA A 101 13.55 13.62 29.09
CA ALA A 101 12.73 12.96 28.07
C ALA A 101 12.13 11.68 28.67
N LYS A 102 10.79 11.56 28.66
CA LYS A 102 10.12 10.39 29.21
C LYS A 102 10.23 9.20 28.26
N VAL A 103 11.09 8.25 28.63
CA VAL A 103 11.18 6.92 28.02
C VAL A 103 9.83 6.22 28.07
N ARG A 104 9.45 5.57 26.97
CA ARG A 104 8.24 4.73 26.90
C ARG A 104 8.52 3.47 26.12
N TYR A 105 7.97 2.36 26.58
CA TYR A 105 8.11 1.06 25.91
C TYR A 105 6.90 0.78 25.02
N ILE A 106 7.16 0.25 23.83
CA ILE A 106 6.14 -0.43 23.02
C ILE A 106 5.87 -1.83 23.59
N GLU A 107 4.68 -2.38 23.30
CA GLU A 107 4.33 -3.75 23.69
C GLU A 107 5.34 -4.77 23.13
N ARG A 108 5.55 -5.90 23.82
CA ARG A 108 6.62 -6.87 23.51
C ARG A 108 6.59 -7.43 22.09
N GLU A 109 5.39 -7.67 21.55
CA GLU A 109 5.18 -8.22 20.21
C GLU A 109 5.24 -7.15 19.10
N HIS A 110 5.18 -5.88 19.47
CA HIS A 110 5.19 -4.77 18.53
C HIS A 110 6.61 -4.47 18.04
N ILE A 111 6.71 -3.96 16.80
CA ILE A 111 7.98 -3.47 16.25
C ILE A 111 7.84 -2.07 15.67
N ILE A 112 8.95 -1.34 15.65
CA ILE A 112 9.06 -0.09 14.90
C ILE A 112 9.89 -0.33 13.64
N VAL A 113 9.42 0.18 12.51
CA VAL A 113 10.12 0.23 11.21
C VAL A 113 10.11 1.67 10.67
N PRO A 114 10.96 2.05 9.69
CA PRO A 114 10.89 3.38 9.08
C PRO A 114 9.54 3.60 8.40
N GLY A 115 9.19 4.88 8.17
CA GLY A 115 7.98 5.26 7.47
C GLY A 115 7.88 4.54 6.12
N LEU A 116 6.81 3.77 5.91
CA LEU A 116 6.67 2.96 4.71
C LEU A 116 6.40 3.88 3.51
N ALA A 117 7.06 3.58 2.41
CA ALA A 117 6.98 4.33 1.17
C ALA A 117 6.44 3.43 0.06
N ASP A 118 5.41 3.90 -0.65
CA ASP A 118 5.03 3.28 -1.92
C ASP A 118 5.80 3.94 -3.05
N ALA A 119 6.66 3.16 -3.72
CA ALA A 119 7.54 3.71 -4.74
C ALA A 119 6.87 3.99 -6.10
N HIS A 120 5.63 3.52 -6.31
CA HIS A 120 4.84 3.73 -7.53
C HIS A 120 3.35 3.48 -7.22
N ALA A 121 2.54 4.53 -7.19
CA ALA A 121 1.09 4.45 -7.04
C ALA A 121 0.39 5.67 -7.63
N HIS A 122 -0.94 5.68 -7.66
CA HIS A 122 -1.76 6.76 -8.21
C HIS A 122 -2.78 7.25 -7.17
N LEU A 123 -2.42 8.30 -6.43
CA LEU A 123 -3.10 8.68 -5.19
C LEU A 123 -4.54 9.15 -5.42
N LEU A 124 -4.76 10.04 -6.40
CA LEU A 124 -6.09 10.54 -6.72
C LEU A 124 -6.94 9.46 -7.41
N GLN A 125 -6.32 8.57 -8.20
CA GLN A 125 -7.02 7.47 -8.86
C GLN A 125 -7.54 6.43 -7.86
N GLN A 126 -6.87 6.22 -6.72
CA GLN A 126 -7.42 5.40 -5.62
C GLN A 126 -8.71 6.02 -5.06
N GLY A 127 -8.70 7.31 -4.71
CA GLY A 127 -9.89 7.98 -4.18
C GLY A 127 -11.07 8.00 -5.15
N PHE A 128 -10.76 8.09 -6.43
CA PHE A 128 -11.70 7.94 -7.55
C PHE A 128 -12.24 6.49 -7.68
N LYS A 129 -11.38 5.47 -7.67
CA LYS A 129 -11.79 4.05 -7.70
C LYS A 129 -12.73 3.72 -6.54
N MET A 130 -12.45 4.26 -5.35
CA MET A 130 -13.24 3.98 -4.14
C MET A 130 -14.71 4.39 -4.25
N GLN A 131 -15.09 5.25 -5.20
CA GLN A 131 -16.50 5.62 -5.48
C GLN A 131 -17.31 4.43 -6.04
N LEU A 132 -16.77 3.69 -7.02
CA LEU A 132 -17.43 2.56 -7.67
C LEU A 132 -16.43 1.42 -7.94
N GLN A 133 -16.28 0.57 -6.93
CA GLN A 133 -15.34 -0.55 -6.88
C GLN A 133 -15.92 -1.82 -7.53
N LEU A 134 -15.28 -2.30 -8.60
CA LEU A 134 -15.68 -3.50 -9.34
C LEU A 134 -14.82 -4.73 -8.97
N ASP A 135 -13.86 -4.56 -8.06
CA ASP A 135 -12.90 -5.56 -7.59
C ASP A 135 -13.56 -6.84 -7.07
N GLY A 136 -13.04 -8.00 -7.52
CA GLY A 136 -13.53 -9.30 -7.10
C GLY A 136 -14.92 -9.68 -7.63
N SER A 137 -15.46 -8.92 -8.60
CA SER A 137 -16.58 -9.39 -9.44
C SER A 137 -16.14 -10.65 -10.20
N LYS A 138 -17.03 -11.63 -10.37
CA LYS A 138 -16.75 -12.95 -10.96
C LYS A 138 -17.41 -13.18 -12.32
N SER A 139 -18.17 -12.20 -12.81
CA SER A 139 -18.83 -12.21 -14.11
C SER A 139 -19.25 -10.79 -14.49
N VAL A 140 -19.60 -10.59 -15.76
CA VAL A 140 -20.25 -9.38 -16.27
C VAL A 140 -21.54 -9.05 -15.50
N GLN A 141 -22.34 -10.05 -15.10
CA GLN A 141 -23.55 -9.81 -14.31
C GLN A 141 -23.24 -9.23 -12.92
N GLU A 142 -22.18 -9.69 -12.24
CA GLU A 142 -21.77 -9.10 -10.95
C GLU A 142 -21.29 -7.65 -11.10
N VAL A 143 -20.72 -7.28 -12.26
CA VAL A 143 -20.40 -5.88 -12.59
C VAL A 143 -21.68 -5.06 -12.78
N ILE A 144 -22.65 -5.56 -13.55
CA ILE A 144 -23.97 -4.92 -13.78
C ILE A 144 -24.70 -4.66 -12.45
N GLU A 145 -24.79 -5.66 -11.55
CA GLU A 145 -25.48 -5.50 -10.27
C GLU A 145 -24.79 -4.48 -9.34
N ARG A 146 -23.45 -4.36 -9.38
CA ARG A 146 -22.74 -3.31 -8.63
C ARG A 146 -23.07 -1.91 -9.13
N ILE A 147 -23.15 -1.71 -10.45
CA ILE A 147 -23.48 -0.42 -11.04
C ILE A 147 -24.93 -0.05 -10.69
N LYS A 148 -25.86 -1.01 -10.73
CA LYS A 148 -27.26 -0.81 -10.29
C LYS A 148 -27.34 -0.44 -8.80
N ALA A 149 -26.62 -1.16 -7.94
CA ALA A 149 -26.54 -0.84 -6.52
C ALA A 149 -25.95 0.57 -6.26
N TYR A 150 -24.96 0.99 -7.04
CA TYR A 150 -24.40 2.34 -7.01
C TYR A 150 -25.44 3.41 -7.40
N ILE A 151 -26.14 3.24 -8.53
CA ILE A 151 -27.19 4.19 -8.97
C ILE A 151 -28.29 4.32 -7.90
N ILE A 152 -28.79 3.19 -7.39
CA ILE A 152 -29.89 3.16 -6.39
C ILE A 152 -29.46 3.76 -5.03
N SER A 153 -28.17 3.73 -4.69
CA SER A 153 -27.64 4.33 -3.45
C SER A 153 -27.28 5.81 -3.58
N HIS A 154 -27.28 6.38 -4.79
CA HIS A 154 -26.94 7.78 -5.06
C HIS A 154 -28.12 8.49 -5.77
N PRO A 155 -29.10 9.05 -5.03
CA PRO A 155 -30.30 9.66 -5.61
C PRO A 155 -30.02 10.83 -6.57
N ASP A 156 -28.85 11.45 -6.46
CA ASP A 156 -28.33 12.50 -7.33
C ASP A 156 -27.78 11.94 -8.67
N VAL A 157 -27.45 10.65 -8.74
CA VAL A 157 -27.10 9.91 -9.97
C VAL A 157 -28.35 9.21 -10.54
N GLU A 158 -29.22 8.67 -9.68
CA GLU A 158 -30.50 8.06 -10.07
C GLU A 158 -31.34 9.03 -10.92
N ARG A 159 -31.54 10.26 -10.42
CA ARG A 159 -32.41 11.29 -11.00
C ARG A 159 -31.87 11.97 -12.26
N ASP A 160 -30.56 11.88 -12.51
CA ASP A 160 -29.91 12.53 -13.64
C ASP A 160 -29.17 11.50 -14.52
N PRO A 161 -29.81 11.03 -15.61
CA PRO A 161 -29.19 10.07 -16.53
C PRO A 161 -28.04 10.68 -17.36
N THR A 162 -27.86 12.00 -17.35
CA THR A 162 -26.76 12.67 -18.06
C THR A 162 -25.44 12.67 -17.29
N ARG A 163 -25.46 12.28 -16.00
CA ARG A 163 -24.24 12.18 -15.19
C ARG A 163 -23.44 10.92 -15.53
N TRP A 164 -22.14 11.12 -15.65
CA TRP A 164 -21.19 10.04 -15.89
C TRP A 164 -21.08 9.13 -14.67
N ILE A 165 -21.22 7.82 -14.91
CA ILE A 165 -21.02 6.75 -13.93
C ILE A 165 -19.71 6.08 -14.32
N ILE A 166 -18.64 6.38 -13.60
CA ILE A 166 -17.32 5.84 -13.90
C ILE A 166 -16.88 4.94 -12.76
N GLY A 167 -16.48 3.71 -13.09
CA GLY A 167 -16.07 2.68 -12.14
C GLY A 167 -14.78 1.98 -12.55
N MET A 168 -14.10 1.33 -11.60
CA MET A 168 -12.82 0.67 -11.84
C MET A 168 -12.72 -0.68 -11.09
N GLY A 169 -11.95 -1.62 -11.64
CA GLY A 169 -11.50 -2.82 -10.93
C GLY A 169 -12.07 -4.14 -11.45
N TRP A 170 -12.75 -4.15 -12.59
CA TRP A 170 -13.21 -5.40 -13.20
C TRP A 170 -12.01 -6.15 -13.80
N ASP A 171 -12.07 -7.48 -13.76
CA ASP A 171 -10.99 -8.35 -14.26
C ASP A 171 -11.54 -9.68 -14.78
N GLN A 172 -11.64 -9.76 -16.10
CA GLN A 172 -12.07 -10.93 -16.84
C GLN A 172 -11.13 -12.13 -16.73
N THR A 173 -9.84 -11.96 -16.38
CA THR A 173 -8.93 -13.11 -16.20
C THR A 173 -9.34 -14.01 -15.03
N LYS A 174 -10.22 -13.50 -14.14
CA LYS A 174 -10.80 -14.22 -13.00
C LYS A 174 -12.18 -14.83 -13.33
N TRP A 175 -12.68 -14.71 -14.56
CA TRP A 175 -14.02 -15.16 -15.00
C TRP A 175 -13.94 -16.38 -15.93
N PRO A 176 -14.94 -17.28 -15.94
CA PRO A 176 -15.07 -18.30 -16.98
C PRO A 176 -15.12 -17.66 -18.38
N GLY A 177 -14.37 -18.20 -19.35
CA GLY A 177 -14.28 -17.67 -20.72
C GLY A 177 -13.37 -16.45 -20.89
N ALA A 178 -13.08 -15.70 -19.82
CA ALA A 178 -12.28 -14.47 -19.85
C ALA A 178 -12.76 -13.39 -20.83
N GLU A 179 -14.07 -13.33 -21.06
CA GLU A 179 -14.72 -12.35 -21.93
C GLU A 179 -14.80 -10.97 -21.26
N PHE A 180 -14.57 -9.91 -22.04
CA PHE A 180 -14.69 -8.52 -21.59
C PHE A 180 -16.17 -8.10 -21.50
N PRO A 181 -16.57 -7.23 -20.57
CA PRO A 181 -17.88 -6.60 -20.63
C PRO A 181 -18.01 -5.69 -21.87
N THR A 182 -19.19 -5.61 -22.47
CA THR A 182 -19.46 -4.85 -23.71
C THR A 182 -20.53 -3.77 -23.50
N ALA A 183 -20.68 -2.87 -24.48
CA ALA A 183 -21.81 -1.94 -24.53
C ALA A 183 -23.18 -2.65 -24.62
N ALA A 184 -23.23 -3.84 -25.22
CA ALA A 184 -24.45 -4.65 -25.31
C ALA A 184 -24.87 -5.19 -23.93
N ASP A 185 -23.90 -5.60 -23.10
CA ASP A 185 -24.17 -6.05 -21.73
C ASP A 185 -24.74 -4.92 -20.86
N LEU A 186 -24.13 -3.72 -20.93
CA LEU A 186 -24.59 -2.56 -20.17
C LEU A 186 -25.98 -2.10 -20.62
N SER A 187 -26.21 -1.99 -21.93
CA SER A 187 -27.51 -1.61 -22.48
C SER A 187 -28.58 -2.71 -22.39
N SER A 188 -28.25 -3.92 -21.91
CA SER A 188 -29.24 -4.98 -21.65
C SER A 188 -30.13 -4.65 -20.44
N ASP A 189 -29.59 -4.00 -19.39
CA ASP A 189 -30.34 -3.69 -18.18
C ASP A 189 -31.10 -2.34 -18.30
N PRO A 190 -32.42 -2.30 -18.01
CA PRO A 190 -33.23 -1.07 -18.14
C PRO A 190 -32.82 0.10 -17.23
N ILE A 191 -32.06 -0.12 -16.15
CA ILE A 191 -31.57 0.96 -15.26
C ILE A 191 -30.31 1.61 -15.85
N LEU A 192 -29.51 0.84 -16.58
CA LEU A 192 -28.21 1.24 -17.12
C LEU A 192 -28.31 1.86 -18.52
N ARG A 193 -29.19 1.33 -19.38
CA ARG A 193 -29.36 1.74 -20.78
C ARG A 193 -29.52 3.24 -20.97
N GLY A 194 -28.71 3.83 -21.85
CA GLY A 194 -28.76 5.25 -22.20
C GLY A 194 -28.14 6.19 -21.17
N ARG A 195 -27.26 5.68 -20.29
CA ARG A 195 -26.47 6.47 -19.33
C ARG A 195 -25.00 6.47 -19.74
N PHE A 196 -24.29 7.55 -19.42
CA PHE A 196 -22.85 7.65 -19.68
C PHE A 196 -22.04 6.78 -18.69
N ILE A 197 -21.99 5.47 -18.94
CA ILE A 197 -21.28 4.49 -18.10
C ILE A 197 -19.91 4.20 -18.71
N LEU A 198 -18.83 4.43 -17.96
CA LEU A 198 -17.46 4.10 -18.36
C LEU A 198 -16.79 3.19 -17.31
N LEU A 199 -16.37 1.99 -17.71
CA LEU A 199 -15.84 0.98 -16.78
C LEU A 199 -14.37 0.66 -17.08
N LEU A 200 -13.45 1.07 -16.20
CA LEU A 200 -12.02 0.79 -16.32
C LEU A 200 -11.67 -0.62 -15.80
N ARG A 201 -10.87 -1.37 -16.57
CA ARG A 201 -10.24 -2.61 -16.12
C ARG A 201 -9.36 -2.35 -14.90
N VAL A 202 -9.12 -3.38 -14.09
CA VAL A 202 -8.19 -3.33 -12.94
C VAL A 202 -6.81 -2.77 -13.29
N ASP A 203 -6.30 -3.00 -14.50
CA ASP A 203 -4.99 -2.54 -14.98
C ASP A 203 -5.01 -1.16 -15.67
N VAL A 204 -6.16 -0.47 -15.71
CA VAL A 204 -6.41 0.78 -16.47
C VAL A 204 -6.07 0.78 -17.97
N HIS A 205 -5.72 -0.36 -18.57
CA HIS A 205 -5.36 -0.47 -20.00
C HIS A 205 -6.53 -0.83 -20.92
N ALA A 206 -7.72 -1.10 -20.36
CA ALA A 206 -8.95 -1.25 -21.11
C ALA A 206 -10.13 -0.53 -20.43
N SER A 207 -11.10 -0.09 -21.23
CA SER A 207 -12.35 0.50 -20.75
C SER A 207 -13.55 0.12 -21.62
N VAL A 208 -14.77 0.25 -21.07
CA VAL A 208 -16.04 -0.07 -21.75
C VAL A 208 -16.99 1.11 -21.67
N LEU A 209 -17.63 1.50 -22.78
CA LEU A 209 -18.54 2.65 -22.90
C LEU A 209 -19.73 2.36 -23.83
N GLU A 210 -20.93 2.83 -23.48
CA GLU A 210 -22.10 2.83 -24.38
C GLU A 210 -21.87 3.80 -25.55
N MET A 211 -22.01 3.31 -26.81
CA MET A 211 -21.24 3.82 -27.96
C MET A 211 -21.32 5.33 -28.25
N LEU A 212 -20.16 5.92 -28.54
CA LEU A 212 -20.01 7.17 -29.30
C LEU A 212 -19.74 6.84 -30.78
N ALA A 213 -20.16 7.71 -31.71
CA ALA A 213 -20.02 7.47 -33.15
C ALA A 213 -19.82 8.77 -33.97
N PRO A 214 -19.12 8.71 -35.12
CA PRO A 214 -18.39 7.55 -35.67
C PRO A 214 -16.99 7.39 -35.05
N LEU A 215 -16.54 6.15 -34.88
CA LEU A 215 -15.20 5.81 -34.36
C LEU A 215 -14.23 5.45 -35.50
N PRO A 216 -12.91 5.72 -35.34
CA PRO A 216 -11.91 5.35 -36.33
C PRO A 216 -11.76 3.83 -36.48
N SER A 217 -11.24 3.39 -37.62
CA SER A 217 -10.92 1.98 -37.90
C SER A 217 -9.62 1.50 -37.25
N ASN A 218 -8.67 2.42 -37.02
CA ASN A 218 -7.38 2.17 -36.39
C ASN A 218 -7.03 3.32 -35.44
N VAL A 219 -6.26 3.03 -34.38
CA VAL A 219 -5.74 4.03 -33.43
C VAL A 219 -4.26 3.75 -33.20
N GLU A 220 -3.40 4.77 -33.32
CA GLU A 220 -1.97 4.56 -33.06
C GLU A 220 -1.71 4.30 -31.58
N GLY A 221 -1.08 3.16 -31.27
CA GLY A 221 -0.82 2.73 -29.90
C GLY A 221 -2.08 2.37 -29.09
N GLY A 222 -3.18 1.99 -29.75
CA GLY A 222 -4.40 1.54 -29.10
C GLY A 222 -5.23 0.60 -29.98
N SER A 223 -6.35 0.09 -29.46
CA SER A 223 -7.31 -0.67 -30.29
C SER A 223 -8.75 -0.53 -29.79
N ILE A 224 -9.70 -0.67 -30.70
CA ILE A 224 -11.14 -0.76 -30.41
C ILE A 224 -11.54 -2.18 -30.74
N ILE A 225 -12.05 -2.94 -29.76
CA ILE A 225 -12.44 -4.34 -30.01
C ILE A 225 -13.74 -4.33 -30.83
N ARG A 226 -13.72 -5.08 -31.93
CA ARG A 226 -14.84 -5.19 -32.88
C ARG A 226 -15.31 -6.65 -32.92
N ASP A 227 -16.60 -6.83 -33.19
CA ASP A 227 -17.21 -8.15 -33.30
C ASP A 227 -16.94 -8.81 -34.67
N ALA A 228 -17.59 -9.96 -34.92
CA ALA A 228 -17.46 -10.69 -36.19
C ALA A 228 -18.10 -9.99 -37.40
N SER A 229 -18.94 -8.97 -37.19
CA SER A 229 -19.48 -8.09 -38.22
C SER A 229 -18.60 -6.86 -38.48
N GLY A 230 -17.65 -6.58 -37.57
CA GLY A 230 -16.76 -5.41 -37.62
C GLY A 230 -17.26 -4.22 -36.80
N ASP A 231 -18.39 -4.35 -36.12
CA ASP A 231 -19.01 -3.29 -35.33
C ASP A 231 -18.31 -3.14 -33.97
N PRO A 232 -18.19 -1.92 -33.42
CA PRO A 232 -17.43 -1.67 -32.19
C PRO A 232 -18.20 -2.16 -30.96
N THR A 233 -17.59 -3.06 -30.19
CA THR A 233 -18.16 -3.66 -28.96
C THR A 233 -18.35 -2.69 -27.80
N GLY A 234 -17.90 -1.43 -27.95
CA GLY A 234 -17.78 -0.45 -26.88
C GLY A 234 -16.50 -0.61 -26.03
N ILE A 235 -15.63 -1.56 -26.33
CA ILE A 235 -14.35 -1.77 -25.61
C ILE A 235 -13.21 -1.01 -26.30
N PHE A 236 -12.50 -0.20 -25.52
CA PHE A 236 -11.35 0.60 -25.93
C PHE A 236 -10.11 0.18 -25.14
N VAL A 237 -8.96 0.03 -25.80
CA VAL A 237 -7.69 -0.46 -25.23
C VAL A 237 -6.55 0.53 -25.52
N ASP A 238 -5.72 0.76 -24.51
CA ASP A 238 -4.57 1.69 -24.54
C ASP A 238 -4.95 3.07 -25.11
N ASN A 239 -4.26 3.60 -26.13
CA ASN A 239 -4.52 4.96 -26.63
C ASN A 239 -5.94 5.14 -27.21
N ALA A 240 -6.67 4.07 -27.54
CA ALA A 240 -8.07 4.20 -27.96
C ALA A 240 -8.98 4.72 -26.84
N MET A 241 -8.55 4.63 -25.57
CA MET A 241 -9.29 5.16 -24.43
C MET A 241 -9.34 6.70 -24.41
N THR A 242 -8.43 7.42 -25.10
CA THR A 242 -8.49 8.90 -25.17
C THR A 242 -9.63 9.40 -26.06
N LEU A 243 -10.19 8.54 -26.92
CA LEU A 243 -11.39 8.84 -27.72
C LEU A 243 -12.66 9.02 -26.87
N VAL A 244 -12.59 8.72 -25.57
CA VAL A 244 -13.70 8.92 -24.62
C VAL A 244 -13.57 10.30 -23.97
N PRO A 245 -14.47 11.26 -24.25
CA PRO A 245 -14.41 12.62 -23.71
C PRO A 245 -14.94 12.66 -22.26
N THR A 246 -14.19 12.06 -21.32
CA THR A 246 -14.56 12.04 -19.91
C THR A 246 -14.57 13.45 -19.30
N PRO A 247 -15.53 13.79 -18.43
CA PRO A 247 -15.54 15.08 -17.73
C PRO A 247 -14.36 15.18 -16.75
N SER A 248 -13.66 16.31 -16.78
CA SER A 248 -12.61 16.63 -15.79
C SER A 248 -13.19 16.71 -14.37
N TRP A 249 -12.42 16.26 -13.37
CA TRP A 249 -12.86 16.30 -11.98
C TRP A 249 -13.05 17.73 -11.46
N THR A 250 -14.12 17.94 -10.69
CA THR A 250 -14.38 19.20 -10.00
C THR A 250 -13.42 19.41 -8.81
N PRO A 251 -13.22 20.66 -8.35
CA PRO A 251 -12.34 20.93 -7.20
C PRO A 251 -12.70 20.15 -5.93
N ASP A 252 -14.00 19.91 -5.70
CA ASP A 252 -14.48 19.17 -4.54
C ASP A 252 -14.18 17.66 -4.69
N GLN A 253 -14.36 17.08 -5.88
CA GLN A 253 -13.94 15.69 -6.16
C GLN A 253 -12.43 15.48 -5.95
N TYR A 254 -11.58 16.43 -6.35
CA TYR A 254 -10.14 16.36 -6.04
C TYR A 254 -9.88 16.30 -4.52
N VAL A 255 -10.66 17.02 -3.70
CA VAL A 255 -10.58 16.95 -2.22
C VAL A 255 -11.07 15.61 -1.69
N ASP A 256 -12.26 15.17 -2.10
CA ASP A 256 -12.88 13.93 -1.62
C ASP A 256 -12.04 12.70 -1.98
N PHE A 257 -11.48 12.64 -3.19
CA PHE A 257 -10.61 11.56 -3.63
C PHE A 257 -9.29 11.57 -2.85
N PHE A 258 -8.68 12.75 -2.68
CA PHE A 258 -7.45 12.91 -1.89
C PHE A 258 -7.64 12.48 -0.44
N ASP A 259 -8.62 13.04 0.27
CA ASP A 259 -8.84 12.75 1.69
C ASP A 259 -9.21 11.26 1.91
N THR A 260 -9.96 10.65 0.99
CA THR A 260 -10.28 9.21 1.01
C THR A 260 -9.02 8.35 0.87
N ALA A 261 -8.24 8.55 -0.19
CA ALA A 261 -7.06 7.72 -0.46
C ALA A 261 -5.94 7.92 0.58
N VAL A 262 -5.77 9.16 1.06
CA VAL A 262 -4.83 9.50 2.12
C VAL A 262 -5.22 8.88 3.45
N ALA A 263 -6.52 8.86 3.81
CA ALA A 263 -6.98 8.20 5.03
C ALA A 263 -6.68 6.68 5.00
N GLU A 264 -6.81 6.05 3.82
CA GLU A 264 -6.46 4.64 3.64
C GLU A 264 -4.95 4.38 3.66
N ALA A 265 -4.16 5.18 2.94
CA ALA A 265 -2.69 5.08 2.94
C ALA A 265 -2.11 5.23 4.36
N LEU A 266 -2.57 6.22 5.12
CA LEU A 266 -2.17 6.45 6.51
C LEU A 266 -2.60 5.33 7.46
N LYS A 267 -3.77 4.70 7.22
CA LYS A 267 -4.25 3.51 7.94
C LYS A 267 -3.36 2.28 7.71
N PHE A 268 -2.70 2.20 6.57
CA PHE A 268 -1.77 1.12 6.21
C PHE A 268 -0.28 1.47 6.37
N GLY A 269 0.04 2.60 7.02
CA GLY A 269 1.41 2.94 7.43
C GLY A 269 2.23 3.71 6.40
N LEU A 270 1.65 4.04 5.24
CA LEU A 270 2.35 4.82 4.22
C LEU A 270 2.58 6.26 4.71
N THR A 271 3.85 6.67 4.77
CA THR A 271 4.26 8.05 5.06
C THR A 271 4.70 8.80 3.80
N SER A 272 5.15 8.07 2.77
CA SER A 272 5.59 8.61 1.48
C SER A 272 4.93 7.85 0.32
N ILE A 273 4.57 8.57 -0.75
CA ILE A 273 3.92 8.02 -1.94
C ILE A 273 4.54 8.68 -3.17
N HIS A 274 4.97 7.88 -4.15
CA HIS A 274 5.37 8.40 -5.45
C HIS A 274 4.18 8.35 -6.41
N ASP A 275 3.58 9.52 -6.67
CA ASP A 275 2.39 9.64 -7.51
C ASP A 275 2.79 9.56 -8.99
N ALA A 276 2.45 8.45 -9.63
CA ALA A 276 2.96 8.04 -10.94
C ALA A 276 2.07 8.49 -12.13
N PHE A 277 1.10 9.39 -11.90
CA PHE A 277 0.32 10.07 -12.94
C PHE A 277 -0.15 11.44 -12.41
N THR A 278 0.71 12.45 -12.43
CA THR A 278 0.33 13.79 -12.01
C THR A 278 0.14 14.73 -13.21
N ASP A 279 -1.11 15.02 -13.56
CA ASP A 279 -1.45 16.03 -14.57
C ASP A 279 -1.27 17.48 -14.03
N PRO A 280 -1.30 18.54 -14.87
CA PRO A 280 -1.11 19.91 -14.42
C PRO A 280 -2.15 20.43 -13.40
N ALA A 281 -3.40 19.96 -13.45
CA ALA A 281 -4.42 20.33 -12.48
C ALA A 281 -4.19 19.61 -11.14
N ALA A 282 -3.77 18.35 -11.16
CA ALA A 282 -3.31 17.61 -9.98
C ALA A 282 -2.07 18.27 -9.34
N VAL A 283 -1.10 18.76 -10.13
CA VAL A 283 0.05 19.53 -9.61
C VAL A 283 -0.41 20.78 -8.86
N GLU A 284 -1.30 21.59 -9.45
CA GLU A 284 -1.83 22.80 -8.79
C GLU A 284 -2.73 22.50 -7.58
N PHE A 285 -3.44 21.36 -7.58
CA PHE A 285 -4.14 20.87 -6.39
C PHE A 285 -3.17 20.52 -5.26
N PHE A 286 -2.15 19.69 -5.52
CA PHE A 286 -1.17 19.29 -4.51
C PHE A 286 -0.36 20.48 -3.98
N LYS A 287 -0.02 21.46 -4.83
CA LYS A 287 0.58 22.73 -4.41
C LYS A 287 -0.29 23.46 -3.38
N LYS A 288 -1.58 23.64 -3.64
CA LYS A 288 -2.54 24.26 -2.70
C LYS A 288 -2.66 23.48 -1.38
N GLN A 289 -2.62 22.14 -1.41
CA GLN A 289 -2.63 21.33 -0.18
C GLN A 289 -1.30 21.48 0.62
N ALA A 290 -0.17 21.63 -0.06
CA ALA A 290 1.13 21.85 0.57
C ALA A 290 1.27 23.27 1.15
N GLU A 291 0.82 24.29 0.41
CA GLU A 291 0.79 25.71 0.81
C GLU A 291 -0.16 25.98 1.98
N SER A 292 -1.32 25.30 2.02
CA SER A 292 -2.26 25.40 3.15
C SER A 292 -1.90 24.52 4.36
N GLY A 293 -0.79 23.76 4.29
CA GLY A 293 -0.36 22.85 5.35
C GLY A 293 -1.31 21.66 5.59
N LYS A 294 -2.15 21.33 4.61
CA LYS A 294 -3.10 20.21 4.66
C LYS A 294 -2.49 18.88 4.24
N LEU A 295 -1.43 18.89 3.43
CA LEU A 295 -0.76 17.70 2.90
C LEU A 295 -0.15 16.81 4.02
N PRO A 296 -0.75 15.65 4.36
CA PRO A 296 -0.39 14.95 5.60
C PRO A 296 0.64 13.83 5.39
N VAL A 297 0.77 13.33 4.16
CA VAL A 297 1.81 12.39 3.67
C VAL A 297 2.86 13.16 2.86
N ARG A 298 4.01 12.54 2.58
CA ARG A 298 5.02 13.05 1.64
C ARG A 298 4.69 12.56 0.23
N LEU A 299 4.76 13.46 -0.76
CA LEU A 299 4.49 13.13 -2.16
C LEU A 299 5.71 13.41 -3.04
N TYR A 300 6.00 12.46 -3.92
CA TYR A 300 6.94 12.62 -5.03
C TYR A 300 6.20 12.48 -6.35
N LEU A 301 5.91 13.61 -6.99
CA LEU A 301 5.09 13.68 -8.20
C LEU A 301 5.89 13.32 -9.45
N MET A 302 5.31 12.49 -10.31
CA MET A 302 5.76 12.20 -11.66
C MET A 302 4.82 12.89 -12.66
N ALA A 303 5.24 14.03 -13.21
CA ALA A 303 4.41 14.78 -14.15
C ALA A 303 4.22 14.01 -15.47
N VAL A 304 2.99 13.99 -15.99
CA VAL A 304 2.70 13.32 -17.28
C VAL A 304 2.59 14.29 -18.45
N PRO A 305 2.99 13.89 -19.68
CA PRO A 305 2.55 14.56 -20.89
C PRO A 305 1.03 14.37 -21.07
N PHE A 306 0.29 15.48 -21.14
CA PHE A 306 -1.19 15.48 -21.20
C PHE A 306 -1.76 15.85 -22.59
N SER A 307 -0.93 15.93 -23.63
CA SER A 307 -1.34 16.25 -25.00
C SER A 307 -1.26 15.00 -25.89
N GLU A 308 -2.36 14.67 -26.59
CA GLU A 308 -2.56 13.41 -27.32
C GLU A 308 -1.42 13.04 -28.30
N ASN A 309 -0.84 14.04 -28.98
CA ASN A 309 0.24 13.86 -29.96
C ASN A 309 1.60 14.37 -29.45
N PHE A 310 1.75 14.59 -28.14
CA PHE A 310 2.93 15.21 -27.50
C PHE A 310 3.33 16.60 -28.02
N THR A 311 2.55 17.24 -28.90
CA THR A 311 2.86 18.50 -29.59
C THR A 311 3.15 19.66 -28.65
N ASP A 312 2.49 19.70 -27.49
CA ASP A 312 2.62 20.76 -26.50
C ASP A 312 3.60 20.38 -25.36
N TRP A 313 4.20 19.19 -25.42
CA TRP A 313 5.11 18.68 -24.39
C TRP A 313 6.36 19.55 -24.26
N GLN A 314 6.41 20.31 -23.18
CA GLN A 314 7.47 21.26 -22.87
C GLN A 314 7.96 21.01 -21.44
N PRO A 315 8.76 19.96 -21.20
CA PRO A 315 9.21 19.59 -19.85
C PRO A 315 10.03 20.68 -19.18
N SER A 316 10.65 21.58 -19.96
CA SER A 316 11.31 22.80 -19.48
C SER A 316 10.38 23.79 -18.77
N LYS A 317 9.05 23.67 -18.92
CA LYS A 317 8.04 24.44 -18.18
C LYS A 317 7.63 23.79 -16.84
N ILE A 318 8.03 22.54 -16.56
CA ILE A 318 7.66 21.85 -15.33
C ILE A 318 8.43 22.47 -14.16
N GLN A 319 7.71 23.17 -13.28
CA GLN A 319 8.28 23.79 -12.09
C GLN A 319 8.85 22.71 -11.16
N ARG A 320 10.18 22.63 -11.04
CA ARG A 320 10.82 21.73 -10.08
C ARG A 320 10.53 22.18 -8.65
N LEU A 321 9.88 21.32 -7.87
CA LEU A 321 9.59 21.50 -6.45
C LEU A 321 10.47 20.56 -5.62
N SER A 322 11.09 21.08 -4.56
CA SER A 322 11.89 20.32 -3.60
C SER A 322 11.49 20.72 -2.19
N ASN A 323 11.03 19.78 -1.37
CA ASN A 323 10.50 20.01 -0.02
C ASN A 323 9.56 21.25 0.05
N TYR A 324 8.54 21.27 -0.81
CA TYR A 324 7.64 22.40 -0.98
C TYR A 324 6.45 22.40 0.00
N GLY A 325 5.87 23.58 0.20
CA GLY A 325 4.77 23.83 1.14
C GLY A 325 5.20 24.01 2.59
N VAL A 326 4.25 24.31 3.46
CA VAL A 326 4.46 24.70 4.88
C VAL A 326 5.20 23.63 5.70
N GLN A 327 5.07 22.36 5.33
CA GLN A 327 5.69 21.21 6.02
C GLN A 327 6.86 20.60 5.22
N GLY A 328 7.16 21.13 4.03
CA GLY A 328 8.19 20.60 3.14
C GLY A 328 7.94 19.17 2.66
N ARG A 329 6.69 18.86 2.28
CA ARG A 329 6.22 17.49 2.00
C ARG A 329 5.95 17.19 0.53
N LEU A 330 5.98 18.20 -0.35
CA LEU A 330 5.74 18.05 -1.78
C LEU A 330 7.04 18.13 -2.58
N ASN A 331 7.30 17.14 -3.43
CA ASN A 331 8.42 17.11 -4.36
C ASN A 331 7.88 16.86 -5.79
N LEU A 332 8.43 17.57 -6.77
CA LEU A 332 8.15 17.39 -8.20
C LEU A 332 9.46 17.63 -8.96
N ARG A 333 10.07 16.56 -9.47
CA ARG A 333 11.34 16.62 -10.22
C ARG A 333 11.50 15.47 -11.22
N SER A 334 10.39 14.82 -11.56
CA SER A 334 10.36 13.64 -12.42
C SER A 334 9.17 13.69 -13.39
N VAL A 335 9.24 12.88 -14.44
CA VAL A 335 8.15 12.66 -15.40
C VAL A 335 7.81 11.17 -15.50
N LYS A 336 6.52 10.83 -15.68
CA LYS A 336 6.09 9.47 -16.05
C LYS A 336 5.86 9.44 -17.57
N LEU A 337 6.49 8.48 -18.25
CA LEU A 337 6.27 8.14 -19.66
C LEU A 337 5.71 6.71 -19.76
N PHE A 338 5.04 6.41 -20.87
CA PHE A 338 4.43 5.10 -21.14
C PHE A 338 4.89 4.57 -22.50
N THR A 339 5.24 3.28 -22.56
CA THR A 339 5.72 2.64 -23.80
C THR A 339 4.81 1.52 -24.30
N ASP A 340 4.17 0.77 -23.41
CA ASP A 340 3.30 -0.36 -23.75
C ASP A 340 2.08 -0.51 -22.83
N GLY A 341 1.26 -1.54 -23.10
CA GLY A 341 0.13 -1.93 -22.27
C GLY A 341 0.53 -2.81 -21.06
N ALA A 342 -0.39 -3.68 -20.61
CA ALA A 342 -0.11 -4.65 -19.53
C ALA A 342 -0.23 -6.13 -19.98
N LEU A 343 0.37 -7.04 -19.20
CA LEU A 343 0.47 -8.46 -19.56
C LEU A 343 -0.90 -9.15 -19.61
N GLY A 344 -1.76 -8.92 -18.61
CA GLY A 344 -3.09 -9.54 -18.49
C GLY A 344 -4.12 -9.12 -19.55
N SER A 345 -3.94 -7.94 -20.16
CA SER A 345 -4.77 -7.42 -21.25
C SER A 345 -4.23 -7.77 -22.66
N TRP A 346 -3.11 -8.50 -22.74
CA TRP A 346 -2.31 -8.70 -23.97
C TRP A 346 -1.74 -7.39 -24.56
N GLY A 347 -1.74 -6.29 -23.81
CA GLY A 347 -1.25 -4.98 -24.27
C GLY A 347 0.27 -4.81 -24.16
N ALA A 348 0.92 -5.51 -23.22
CA ALA A 348 2.38 -5.42 -23.05
C ALA A 348 3.13 -5.86 -24.31
N ALA A 349 4.11 -5.06 -24.75
CA ALA A 349 4.73 -5.18 -26.06
C ALA A 349 5.85 -6.22 -26.05
N LEU A 350 5.69 -7.29 -26.85
CA LEU A 350 6.57 -8.44 -26.83
C LEU A 350 7.48 -8.59 -28.07
N ILE A 351 8.69 -9.03 -27.78
CA ILE A 351 9.53 -9.77 -28.71
C ILE A 351 8.97 -11.20 -28.75
N GLU A 352 8.69 -11.66 -29.96
CA GLU A 352 7.89 -12.83 -30.32
C GLU A 352 6.43 -12.81 -29.83
N PRO A 353 5.50 -13.50 -30.54
CA PRO A 353 4.09 -13.51 -30.15
C PRO A 353 3.82 -14.04 -28.74
N TYR A 354 2.67 -13.69 -28.19
CA TYR A 354 2.16 -14.30 -26.96
C TYR A 354 2.00 -15.82 -27.16
N SER A 355 2.43 -16.61 -26.17
CA SER A 355 2.39 -18.08 -26.25
C SER A 355 0.96 -18.65 -26.16
N ASP A 356 0.02 -17.89 -25.59
CA ASP A 356 -1.41 -18.20 -25.59
C ASP A 356 -2.20 -17.49 -26.72
N LYS A 357 -1.57 -16.54 -27.42
CA LYS A 357 -2.18 -15.74 -28.49
C LYS A 357 -1.17 -15.45 -29.63
N PRO A 358 -0.90 -16.43 -30.52
CA PRO A 358 0.20 -16.35 -31.49
C PRO A 358 0.07 -15.28 -32.59
N ASP A 359 -1.11 -14.67 -32.73
CA ASP A 359 -1.39 -13.54 -33.60
C ASP A 359 -1.04 -12.17 -32.97
N ALA A 360 -0.83 -12.09 -31.65
CA ALA A 360 -0.59 -10.86 -30.92
C ALA A 360 0.86 -10.72 -30.42
N ARG A 361 1.38 -9.48 -30.48
CA ARG A 361 2.68 -9.06 -29.89
C ARG A 361 2.54 -7.84 -28.96
N GLY A 362 1.32 -7.55 -28.50
CA GLY A 362 1.00 -6.34 -27.74
C GLY A 362 1.16 -5.04 -28.52
N ILE A 363 1.08 -3.93 -27.79
CA ILE A 363 0.89 -2.58 -28.34
C ILE A 363 2.02 -1.69 -27.83
N MET A 364 2.80 -1.12 -28.76
CA MET A 364 3.65 0.03 -28.44
C MET A 364 2.76 1.27 -28.41
N ARG A 365 2.57 1.87 -27.24
CA ARG A 365 1.78 3.11 -27.03
C ARG A 365 2.46 4.37 -27.57
N SER A 366 3.75 4.27 -27.89
CA SER A 366 4.56 5.31 -28.54
C SER A 366 5.65 4.65 -29.37
N SER A 367 6.01 5.24 -30.50
CA SER A 367 7.13 4.75 -31.33
C SER A 367 8.47 4.85 -30.58
N PRO A 368 9.48 4.01 -30.91
CA PRO A 368 10.84 4.18 -30.41
C PRO A 368 11.41 5.59 -30.65
N GLU A 369 11.08 6.20 -31.78
CA GLU A 369 11.48 7.54 -32.19
C GLU A 369 10.84 8.62 -31.31
N THR A 370 9.53 8.49 -31.03
CA THR A 370 8.82 9.33 -30.06
C THR A 370 9.41 9.18 -28.67
N MET A 371 9.79 7.96 -28.27
CA MET A 371 10.33 7.71 -26.93
C MET A 371 11.77 8.26 -26.76
N ASP A 372 12.63 8.17 -27.79
CA ASP A 372 13.94 8.85 -27.82
C ASP A 372 13.76 10.37 -27.63
N GLN A 373 12.77 10.99 -28.30
CA GLN A 373 12.46 12.43 -28.16
C GLN A 373 11.89 12.80 -26.77
N LEU A 374 10.97 12.02 -26.23
CA LEU A 374 10.36 12.27 -24.91
C LEU A 374 11.38 12.11 -23.77
N ILE A 375 12.21 11.06 -23.80
CA ILE A 375 13.27 10.84 -22.80
C ILE A 375 14.33 11.94 -22.88
N ARG A 376 14.76 12.34 -24.10
CA ARG A 376 15.76 13.41 -24.29
C ARG A 376 15.27 14.78 -23.83
N SER A 377 14.06 15.18 -24.21
CA SER A 377 13.51 16.48 -23.80
C SER A 377 13.38 16.62 -22.27
N ALA A 378 13.01 15.54 -21.57
CA ALA A 378 12.97 15.51 -20.11
C ALA A 378 14.38 15.50 -19.46
N TRP A 379 15.35 14.80 -20.06
CA TRP A 379 16.76 14.80 -19.64
C TRP A 379 17.44 16.16 -19.84
N GLU A 380 17.12 16.87 -20.91
CA GLU A 380 17.57 18.24 -21.17
C GLU A 380 16.97 19.22 -20.14
N ALA A 381 15.68 19.07 -19.82
CA ALA A 381 14.99 19.81 -18.76
C ALA A 381 15.48 19.46 -17.33
N LYS A 382 16.43 18.52 -17.18
CA LYS A 382 16.99 18.05 -15.89
C LYS A 382 15.91 17.53 -14.93
N LEU A 383 14.99 16.75 -15.48
CA LEU A 383 14.03 15.95 -14.73
C LEU A 383 14.53 14.49 -14.68
N GLN A 384 14.16 13.76 -13.62
CA GLN A 384 14.25 12.30 -13.61
C GLN A 384 13.21 11.74 -14.60
N VAL A 385 13.58 10.71 -15.36
CA VAL A 385 12.69 10.08 -16.34
C VAL A 385 12.29 8.70 -15.83
N ASN A 386 11.00 8.49 -15.62
CA ASN A 386 10.42 7.25 -15.11
C ASN A 386 9.51 6.66 -16.19
N VAL A 387 9.81 5.46 -16.69
CA VAL A 387 9.14 4.91 -17.89
C VAL A 387 8.46 3.58 -17.57
N HIS A 388 7.15 3.49 -17.81
CA HIS A 388 6.41 2.22 -17.79
C HIS A 388 6.90 1.33 -18.93
N CYS A 389 7.44 0.16 -18.57
CA CYS A 389 7.81 -0.91 -19.51
C CYS A 389 7.44 -2.27 -18.91
N ILE A 390 6.36 -2.90 -19.41
CA ILE A 390 5.97 -4.24 -18.94
C ILE A 390 6.59 -5.34 -19.81
N GLY A 391 6.47 -5.26 -21.14
CA GLY A 391 6.99 -6.24 -22.09
C GLY A 391 8.49 -6.13 -22.37
N ASP A 392 9.09 -7.19 -22.90
CA ASP A 392 10.53 -7.23 -23.19
C ASP A 392 10.93 -6.29 -24.33
N ARG A 393 10.08 -6.09 -25.34
CA ARG A 393 10.31 -5.09 -26.40
C ARG A 393 10.27 -3.66 -25.85
N ALA A 394 9.36 -3.39 -24.92
CA ALA A 394 9.26 -2.09 -24.25
C ALA A 394 10.49 -1.78 -23.40
N ASN A 395 11.00 -2.79 -22.68
CA ASN A 395 12.24 -2.69 -21.91
C ASN A 395 13.46 -2.50 -22.84
N GLU A 396 13.59 -3.30 -23.91
CA GLU A 396 14.68 -3.21 -24.91
C GLU A 396 14.78 -1.79 -25.51
N VAL A 397 13.66 -1.24 -26.01
CA VAL A 397 13.60 0.11 -26.61
C VAL A 397 14.03 1.21 -25.64
N VAL A 398 13.66 1.13 -24.37
CA VAL A 398 14.03 2.16 -23.38
C VAL A 398 15.49 2.03 -22.94
N LEU A 399 16.00 0.80 -22.84
CA LEU A 399 17.41 0.54 -22.58
C LEU A 399 18.29 1.01 -23.75
N ASP A 400 17.87 0.83 -25.00
CA ASP A 400 18.50 1.38 -26.20
C ASP A 400 18.61 2.91 -26.15
N VAL A 401 17.50 3.61 -25.84
CA VAL A 401 17.48 5.08 -25.73
C VAL A 401 18.43 5.57 -24.63
N PHE A 402 18.40 4.96 -23.44
CA PHE A 402 19.30 5.35 -22.36
C PHE A 402 20.77 5.02 -22.67
N GLU A 403 21.09 3.86 -23.26
CA GLU A 403 22.47 3.50 -23.63
C GLU A 403 23.05 4.47 -24.67
N LYS A 404 22.26 4.84 -25.68
CA LYS A 404 22.58 5.87 -26.67
C LYS A 404 22.84 7.23 -26.01
N LEU A 405 21.89 7.70 -25.20
CA LEU A 405 21.95 9.00 -24.50
C LEU A 405 23.15 9.10 -23.54
N LEU A 406 23.40 8.05 -22.76
CA LEU A 406 24.52 8.00 -21.81
C LEU A 406 25.88 7.91 -22.55
N THR A 407 25.94 7.22 -23.68
CA THR A 407 27.13 7.18 -24.54
C THR A 407 27.45 8.55 -25.13
N GLU A 408 26.43 9.32 -25.51
CA GLU A 408 26.57 10.68 -26.02
C GLU A 408 27.01 11.65 -24.91
N GLU A 409 26.36 11.63 -23.74
CA GLU A 409 26.76 12.48 -22.61
C GLU A 409 28.12 12.09 -22.03
N ALA A 410 28.56 10.83 -22.15
CA ALA A 410 29.91 10.41 -21.76
C ALA A 410 30.98 11.03 -22.66
N ARG A 411 30.74 11.09 -23.98
CA ARG A 411 31.61 11.80 -24.94
C ARG A 411 31.66 13.31 -24.66
N ASN A 412 30.57 13.87 -24.15
CA ASN A 412 30.47 15.28 -23.74
C ASN A 412 31.08 15.58 -22.35
N GLY A 413 31.52 14.57 -21.59
CA GLY A 413 32.01 14.73 -20.21
C GLY A 413 30.92 15.02 -19.17
N LYS A 414 29.68 14.58 -19.41
CA LYS A 414 28.46 14.91 -18.63
C LYS A 414 27.69 13.71 -18.08
N ALA A 415 28.17 12.47 -18.27
CA ALA A 415 27.45 11.25 -17.90
C ALA A 415 27.39 10.99 -16.37
N GLU A 416 26.58 11.76 -15.65
CA GLU A 416 26.28 11.57 -14.23
C GLU A 416 24.93 10.88 -14.01
N ILE A 417 24.82 9.59 -14.39
CA ILE A 417 23.59 8.78 -14.22
C ILE A 417 23.00 8.88 -12.79
N SER A 418 23.86 8.93 -11.77
CA SER A 418 23.49 9.04 -10.35
C SER A 418 22.83 10.37 -9.94
N ALA A 419 22.96 11.42 -10.76
CA ALA A 419 22.28 12.69 -10.58
C ALA A 419 20.87 12.72 -11.19
N PHE A 420 20.63 11.88 -12.20
CA PHE A 420 19.33 11.75 -12.88
C PHE A 420 18.48 10.60 -12.33
N ARG A 421 19.10 9.50 -11.89
CA ARG A 421 18.46 8.27 -11.36
C ARG A 421 17.24 7.84 -12.19
N PRO A 422 17.35 7.69 -13.53
CA PRO A 422 16.21 7.28 -14.34
C PRO A 422 15.70 5.92 -13.90
N ARG A 423 14.39 5.72 -14.04
CA ARG A 423 13.71 4.51 -13.60
C ARG A 423 12.99 3.85 -14.76
N ILE A 424 13.06 2.51 -14.79
CA ILE A 424 12.07 1.71 -15.50
C ILE A 424 11.08 1.23 -14.44
N GLU A 425 9.83 1.60 -14.64
CA GLU A 425 8.70 1.19 -13.82
C GLU A 425 8.17 -0.15 -14.31
N HIS A 426 7.70 -0.96 -13.35
CA HIS A 426 7.32 -2.36 -13.49
C HIS A 426 8.51 -3.27 -13.79
N ALA A 427 9.33 -2.94 -14.80
CA ALA A 427 10.49 -3.72 -15.24
C ALA A 427 10.14 -5.23 -15.31
N GLN A 428 8.96 -5.51 -15.87
CA GLN A 428 8.20 -6.70 -15.50
C GLN A 428 8.67 -7.95 -16.26
N ILE A 429 9.05 -7.79 -17.52
CA ILE A 429 9.53 -8.83 -18.42
C ILE A 429 10.75 -8.26 -19.16
N LEU A 430 11.93 -8.81 -18.90
CA LEU A 430 13.18 -8.42 -19.57
C LEU A 430 13.80 -9.65 -20.26
N GLN A 431 14.61 -9.43 -21.29
CA GLN A 431 15.53 -10.48 -21.72
C GLN A 431 16.54 -10.78 -20.61
N LEU A 432 17.09 -12.00 -20.58
CA LEU A 432 18.21 -12.34 -19.67
C LEU A 432 19.45 -11.46 -19.92
N SER A 433 19.61 -10.96 -21.14
CA SER A 433 20.53 -9.90 -21.56
C SER A 433 20.31 -8.60 -20.78
N ASP A 434 19.05 -8.15 -20.75
CA ASP A 434 18.64 -6.84 -20.27
C ASP A 434 18.62 -6.74 -18.74
N LEU A 435 18.34 -7.85 -18.04
CA LEU A 435 18.52 -7.96 -16.58
C LEU A 435 19.95 -7.54 -16.14
N GLN A 436 20.96 -7.77 -16.97
CA GLN A 436 22.33 -7.32 -16.72
C GLN A 436 22.66 -5.97 -17.37
N ARG A 437 21.90 -5.54 -18.38
CA ARG A 437 22.07 -4.26 -19.09
C ARG A 437 21.57 -3.09 -18.24
N ILE A 438 20.36 -3.20 -17.67
CA ILE A 438 19.75 -2.18 -16.82
C ILE A 438 20.67 -1.77 -15.65
N GLY A 439 21.30 -2.75 -15.00
CA GLY A 439 22.30 -2.53 -13.95
C GLY A 439 23.57 -1.85 -14.45
N LYS A 440 24.14 -2.28 -15.60
CA LYS A 440 25.32 -1.63 -16.20
C LYS A 440 25.09 -0.17 -16.57
N LEU A 441 23.88 0.16 -17.03
CA LEU A 441 23.47 1.53 -17.36
C LEU A 441 23.17 2.39 -16.12
N GLY A 442 23.09 1.80 -14.92
CA GLY A 442 22.76 2.50 -13.68
C GLY A 442 21.31 2.96 -13.59
N ILE A 443 20.42 2.33 -14.35
CA ILE A 443 18.97 2.57 -14.35
C ILE A 443 18.36 1.81 -13.17
N ILE A 444 17.40 2.43 -12.49
CA ILE A 444 16.70 1.83 -11.34
C ILE A 444 15.48 1.04 -11.84
N ALA A 445 15.40 -0.25 -11.52
CA ALA A 445 14.16 -1.00 -11.64
C ALA A 445 13.24 -0.67 -10.45
N SER A 446 12.00 -0.27 -10.74
CA SER A 446 10.98 0.07 -9.75
C SER A 446 9.79 -0.87 -9.94
N VAL A 447 9.58 -1.79 -8.99
CA VAL A 447 8.82 -3.02 -9.23
C VAL A 447 7.68 -3.22 -8.23
N GLN A 448 6.62 -3.89 -8.67
CA GLN A 448 5.46 -4.25 -7.86
C GLN A 448 5.50 -5.75 -7.53
N PRO A 449 5.77 -6.14 -6.27
CA PRO A 449 5.76 -7.55 -5.86
C PRO A 449 4.39 -8.21 -5.99
N THR A 450 3.32 -7.43 -5.78
CA THR A 450 1.92 -7.85 -5.85
C THR A 450 1.52 -8.30 -7.25
N HIS A 451 1.94 -7.59 -8.31
CA HIS A 451 1.74 -8.01 -9.70
C HIS A 451 2.26 -9.44 -9.93
N GLY A 452 3.45 -9.76 -9.43
CA GLY A 452 4.02 -11.11 -9.53
C GLY A 452 3.18 -12.20 -8.86
N THR A 453 2.40 -11.87 -7.83
CA THR A 453 1.45 -12.81 -7.19
C THR A 453 0.04 -12.80 -7.79
N SER A 454 -0.34 -11.74 -8.49
CA SER A 454 -1.61 -11.66 -9.24
C SER A 454 -1.50 -12.36 -10.61
N ASP A 455 -0.41 -12.15 -11.33
CA ASP A 455 -0.18 -12.65 -12.70
C ASP A 455 0.30 -14.11 -12.75
N MET A 456 0.84 -14.67 -11.68
CA MET A 456 1.43 -16.02 -11.71
C MET A 456 0.43 -17.12 -12.15
N GLY A 457 -0.87 -16.89 -12.04
CA GLY A 457 -1.90 -17.79 -12.56
C GLY A 457 -1.97 -17.88 -14.09
N TYR A 458 -1.35 -16.96 -14.83
CA TYR A 458 -1.38 -16.92 -16.31
C TYR A 458 -0.07 -16.51 -17.00
N ALA A 459 0.91 -15.94 -16.29
CA ALA A 459 2.12 -15.38 -16.89
C ALA A 459 2.94 -16.42 -17.66
N GLU A 460 3.06 -17.64 -17.12
CA GLU A 460 3.73 -18.76 -17.80
C GLU A 460 3.02 -19.17 -19.09
N THR A 461 1.68 -19.12 -19.12
CA THR A 461 0.87 -19.44 -20.31
C THR A 461 1.04 -18.37 -21.39
N ARG A 462 1.13 -17.09 -21.01
CA ARG A 462 1.34 -15.95 -21.92
C ARG A 462 2.75 -15.87 -22.50
N LEU A 463 3.77 -16.19 -21.70
CA LEU A 463 5.18 -15.98 -22.05
C LEU A 463 5.90 -17.26 -22.51
N GLY A 464 5.45 -18.43 -22.07
CA GLY A 464 6.12 -19.70 -22.30
C GLY A 464 7.36 -19.92 -21.41
N PRO A 465 7.90 -21.15 -21.39
CA PRO A 465 8.88 -21.59 -20.39
C PRO A 465 10.23 -20.88 -20.46
N GLU A 466 10.59 -20.27 -21.60
CA GLU A 466 11.87 -19.57 -21.75
C GLU A 466 11.80 -18.10 -21.36
N ARG A 467 10.80 -17.34 -21.84
CA ARG A 467 10.68 -15.90 -21.54
C ARG A 467 10.31 -15.62 -20.09
N ILE A 468 9.55 -16.51 -19.44
CA ILE A 468 9.19 -16.33 -18.01
C ILE A 468 10.43 -16.27 -17.11
N LYS A 469 11.57 -16.86 -17.51
CA LYS A 469 12.84 -16.80 -16.75
C LYS A 469 13.39 -15.38 -16.59
N GLY A 470 13.00 -14.45 -17.46
CA GLY A 470 13.34 -13.04 -17.39
C GLY A 470 12.25 -12.14 -16.79
N ALA A 471 11.11 -12.72 -16.40
CA ALA A 471 9.99 -11.98 -15.84
C ALA A 471 10.01 -11.97 -14.30
N TYR A 472 9.56 -10.88 -13.70
CA TYR A 472 9.46 -10.71 -12.24
C TYR A 472 10.77 -11.04 -11.49
N ALA A 473 11.92 -10.79 -12.11
CA ALA A 473 13.24 -11.21 -11.62
C ALA A 473 13.81 -10.25 -10.55
N TYR A 474 13.01 -9.98 -9.50
CA TYR A 474 13.27 -8.96 -8.49
C TYR A 474 14.64 -9.10 -7.81
N ARG A 475 15.06 -10.34 -7.51
CA ARG A 475 16.34 -10.58 -6.86
C ARG A 475 17.48 -10.39 -7.83
N THR A 476 17.36 -10.91 -9.06
CA THR A 476 18.36 -10.71 -10.11
C THR A 476 18.51 -9.22 -10.46
N LEU A 477 17.42 -8.43 -10.49
CA LEU A 477 17.45 -6.98 -10.68
C LEU A 477 18.17 -6.26 -9.52
N LEU A 478 17.87 -6.62 -8.27
CA LEU A 478 18.57 -6.09 -7.08
C LEU A 478 20.06 -6.49 -7.06
N GLU A 479 20.41 -7.68 -7.54
CA GLU A 479 21.79 -8.13 -7.66
C GLU A 479 22.53 -7.47 -8.84
N ALA A 480 21.85 -7.10 -9.92
CA ALA A 480 22.40 -6.31 -11.04
C ALA A 480 22.56 -4.81 -10.68
N SER A 481 21.69 -4.26 -9.83
CA SER A 481 21.72 -2.88 -9.34
C SER A 481 23.08 -2.52 -8.72
N PRO A 482 23.86 -1.56 -9.26
CA PRO A 482 25.19 -1.23 -8.73
C PRO A 482 25.16 -0.68 -7.31
N GLN A 483 24.07 -0.01 -6.93
CA GLN A 483 23.85 0.56 -5.61
C GLN A 483 23.06 -0.38 -4.67
N LYS A 484 22.71 -1.60 -5.11
CA LYS A 484 21.84 -2.54 -4.38
C LYS A 484 20.53 -1.89 -3.92
N VAL A 485 19.93 -1.15 -4.85
CA VAL A 485 18.67 -0.45 -4.73
C VAL A 485 17.63 -1.12 -5.62
N LEU A 486 16.49 -1.49 -5.04
CA LEU A 486 15.29 -1.96 -5.74
C LEU A 486 14.04 -1.40 -5.04
N PRO A 487 13.59 -0.17 -5.39
CA PRO A 487 12.37 0.41 -4.84
C PRO A 487 11.14 -0.46 -5.14
N LEU A 488 10.29 -0.62 -4.13
CA LEU A 488 9.05 -1.40 -4.22
C LEU A 488 7.83 -0.49 -4.15
N GLY A 489 6.91 -0.67 -5.10
CA GLY A 489 5.58 -0.06 -5.06
C GLY A 489 4.48 -1.13 -4.99
N SER A 490 3.23 -0.69 -4.86
CA SER A 490 2.07 -1.56 -5.08
C SER A 490 1.43 -1.35 -6.45
N ASP A 491 1.54 -0.14 -7.02
CA ASP A 491 0.70 0.35 -8.11
C ASP A 491 -0.80 0.40 -7.79
N PHE A 492 -1.17 0.66 -6.54
CA PHE A 492 -2.56 1.02 -6.22
C PHE A 492 -2.98 2.23 -7.09
N PRO A 493 -4.17 2.24 -7.71
CA PRO A 493 -5.33 1.37 -7.51
C PRO A 493 -5.37 0.02 -8.24
N VAL A 494 -4.36 -0.39 -9.02
CA VAL A 494 -4.31 -1.71 -9.67
C VAL A 494 -4.29 -2.81 -8.60
N GLU A 495 -3.44 -2.64 -7.59
CA GLU A 495 -3.35 -3.50 -6.41
C GLU A 495 -3.87 -2.81 -5.14
N GLY A 496 -3.87 -3.54 -4.01
CA GLY A 496 -4.31 -3.02 -2.72
C GLY A 496 -3.27 -2.10 -2.04
N VAL A 497 -3.74 -0.95 -1.51
CA VAL A 497 -2.96 0.11 -0.81
C VAL A 497 -2.11 -0.37 0.38
N ASN A 498 -2.29 -1.61 0.85
CA ASN A 498 -1.58 -2.13 2.02
C ASN A 498 -0.16 -2.64 1.66
N PRO A 499 0.93 -1.95 2.03
CA PRO A 499 2.29 -2.34 1.65
C PRO A 499 2.74 -3.66 2.28
N LEU A 500 2.04 -4.15 3.32
CA LEU A 500 2.30 -5.48 3.90
C LEU A 500 1.93 -6.62 2.95
N LEU A 501 1.05 -6.37 1.96
CA LEU A 501 0.79 -7.30 0.85
C LEU A 501 2.00 -7.36 -0.09
N GLY A 502 2.57 -6.20 -0.45
CA GLY A 502 3.82 -6.10 -1.21
C GLY A 502 5.00 -6.75 -0.48
N PHE A 503 5.10 -6.58 0.84
CA PHE A 503 6.12 -7.24 1.67
C PHE A 503 5.97 -8.77 1.63
N TYR A 504 4.75 -9.27 1.82
CA TYR A 504 4.46 -10.70 1.77
C TYR A 504 4.73 -11.29 0.38
N ALA A 505 4.28 -10.63 -0.68
CA ALA A 505 4.50 -11.05 -2.06
C ALA A 505 6.00 -11.06 -2.42
N ALA A 506 6.77 -10.04 -2.02
CA ALA A 506 8.21 -9.97 -2.28
C ALA A 506 9.01 -11.10 -1.61
N VAL A 507 8.64 -11.46 -0.37
CA VAL A 507 9.38 -12.43 0.43
C VAL A 507 8.95 -13.87 0.15
N PHE A 508 7.65 -14.10 -0.09
CA PHE A 508 7.10 -15.46 -0.20
C PHE A 508 6.64 -15.83 -1.61
N ARG A 509 6.27 -14.87 -2.47
CA ARG A 509 5.73 -15.12 -3.82
C ARG A 509 4.60 -16.15 -3.80
N LEU A 510 3.67 -15.95 -2.86
CA LEU A 510 2.44 -16.72 -2.65
C LEU A 510 1.24 -15.77 -2.73
N THR A 511 0.06 -16.29 -3.06
CA THR A 511 -1.21 -15.59 -2.83
C THR A 511 -1.46 -15.35 -1.33
N VAL A 512 -2.42 -14.46 -1.02
CA VAL A 512 -2.88 -14.21 0.36
C VAL A 512 -3.52 -15.43 1.05
N ASP A 513 -3.90 -16.47 0.29
CA ASP A 513 -4.34 -17.77 0.83
C ASP A 513 -3.24 -18.85 0.80
N GLY A 514 -1.98 -18.45 0.58
CA GLY A 514 -0.79 -19.29 0.79
C GLY A 514 -0.40 -20.19 -0.38
N ARG A 515 -0.88 -19.92 -1.61
CA ARG A 515 -0.72 -20.80 -2.78
C ARG A 515 0.16 -20.20 -3.87
N SER A 516 0.65 -21.06 -4.78
CA SER A 516 1.38 -20.70 -6.00
C SER A 516 1.30 -21.88 -6.99
N PRO A 517 1.44 -21.66 -8.32
CA PRO A 517 1.65 -22.73 -9.30
C PRO A 517 2.81 -23.67 -8.95
N HIS A 518 3.84 -23.16 -8.26
CA HIS A 518 5.02 -23.93 -7.83
C HIS A 518 4.88 -24.49 -6.39
N GLY A 519 3.67 -24.46 -5.82
CA GLY A 519 3.37 -24.91 -4.46
C GLY A 519 3.92 -23.99 -3.36
N ASP A 520 3.91 -24.48 -2.12
CA ASP A 520 4.26 -23.74 -0.89
C ASP A 520 5.68 -23.14 -0.92
N GLY A 521 6.55 -23.66 -1.79
CA GLY A 521 7.87 -23.12 -2.11
C GLY A 521 7.85 -21.72 -2.72
N GLY A 522 6.69 -21.24 -3.18
CA GLY A 522 6.51 -19.92 -3.81
C GLY A 522 6.83 -19.92 -5.29
N TRP A 523 6.25 -18.97 -6.02
CA TRP A 523 6.49 -18.83 -7.45
C TRP A 523 7.91 -18.33 -7.70
N PHE A 524 8.68 -18.98 -8.57
CA PHE A 524 10.12 -18.76 -8.78
C PHE A 524 10.90 -18.45 -7.47
N PRO A 525 11.15 -19.46 -6.60
CA PRO A 525 11.69 -19.25 -5.24
C PRO A 525 13.06 -18.54 -5.19
N SER A 526 13.86 -18.64 -6.26
CA SER A 526 15.12 -17.93 -6.43
C SER A 526 14.95 -16.41 -6.47
N GLU A 527 13.84 -15.92 -7.00
CA GLU A 527 13.51 -14.50 -7.18
C GLU A 527 12.69 -13.92 -6.01
N ARG A 528 12.76 -14.56 -4.85
CA ARG A 528 12.31 -14.00 -3.55
C ARG A 528 13.33 -13.01 -3.00
N LEU A 529 12.84 -11.92 -2.42
CA LEU A 529 13.66 -11.03 -1.58
C LEU A 529 13.70 -11.56 -0.14
N THR A 530 14.78 -11.28 0.59
CA THR A 530 14.77 -11.45 2.05
C THR A 530 13.87 -10.38 2.70
N ARG A 531 13.38 -10.64 3.92
CA ARG A 531 12.59 -9.65 4.69
C ARG A 531 13.31 -8.30 4.85
N ALA A 532 14.63 -8.32 5.02
CA ALA A 532 15.45 -7.10 5.09
C ALA A 532 15.47 -6.33 3.76
N GLN A 533 15.64 -7.02 2.62
CA GLN A 533 15.59 -6.42 1.29
C GLN A 533 14.19 -5.89 0.96
N ALA A 534 13.13 -6.62 1.32
CA ALA A 534 11.75 -6.16 1.13
C ALA A 534 11.46 -4.90 1.95
N LEU A 535 11.87 -4.84 3.23
CA LEU A 535 11.71 -3.64 4.06
C LEU A 535 12.51 -2.46 3.50
N LYS A 536 13.77 -2.68 3.09
CA LYS A 536 14.63 -1.67 2.45
C LYS A 536 14.01 -1.13 1.16
N GLY A 537 13.44 -2.02 0.34
CA GLY A 537 12.72 -1.72 -0.90
C GLY A 537 11.59 -0.69 -0.73
N MET A 538 10.77 -0.86 0.31
CA MET A 538 9.65 0.05 0.66
C MET A 538 10.01 1.12 1.69
N THR A 539 11.29 1.42 1.90
CA THR A 539 11.74 2.50 2.80
C THR A 539 12.93 3.27 2.21
N LEU A 540 14.16 2.77 2.40
CA LEU A 540 15.38 3.46 1.98
C LEU A 540 15.58 3.48 0.46
N ASP A 541 15.18 2.44 -0.26
CA ASP A 541 15.33 2.35 -1.72
C ASP A 541 14.29 3.21 -2.45
N ALA A 542 13.07 3.26 -1.93
CA ALA A 542 12.07 4.25 -2.34
C ALA A 542 12.61 5.68 -2.11
N ALA A 543 13.13 5.98 -0.92
CA ALA A 543 13.74 7.28 -0.62
C ALA A 543 14.91 7.62 -1.57
N TYR A 544 15.76 6.65 -1.92
CA TYR A 544 16.82 6.85 -2.92
C TYR A 544 16.25 7.10 -4.33
N ALA A 545 15.21 6.39 -4.73
CA ALA A 545 14.54 6.57 -6.01
C ALA A 545 13.83 7.93 -6.15
N SER A 546 13.59 8.64 -5.03
CA SER A 546 13.02 9.99 -4.95
C SER A 546 14.00 11.09 -4.54
N PHE A 547 15.30 10.80 -4.39
CA PHE A 547 16.34 11.73 -3.90
C PHE A 547 16.12 12.27 -2.47
N ALA A 548 15.50 11.46 -1.60
CA ALA A 548 15.19 11.78 -0.21
C ALA A 548 15.95 10.89 0.80
N GLU A 549 16.93 10.09 0.36
CA GLU A 549 17.66 9.14 1.20
C GLU A 549 18.50 9.80 2.32
N THR A 550 18.73 11.11 2.25
CA THR A 550 19.39 11.91 3.28
C THR A 550 18.45 12.33 4.41
N GLU A 551 17.14 12.44 4.16
CA GLU A 551 16.13 12.84 5.15
C GLU A 551 15.23 11.68 5.61
N LEU A 552 15.01 10.66 4.77
CA LEU A 552 13.98 9.62 4.93
C LEU A 552 14.54 8.19 4.83
N GLY A 553 13.66 7.21 5.00
CA GLY A 553 13.90 5.81 4.60
C GLY A 553 14.71 4.94 5.56
N SER A 554 15.39 5.52 6.54
CA SER A 554 16.00 4.77 7.66
C SER A 554 15.86 5.54 8.97
N LEU A 555 15.86 4.81 10.08
CA LEU A 555 15.88 5.38 11.44
C LEU A 555 17.33 5.63 11.86
N THR A 556 17.94 6.63 11.23
CA THR A 556 19.33 7.08 11.47
C THR A 556 19.31 8.49 12.05
N VAL A 557 20.27 8.82 12.93
CA VAL A 557 20.35 10.16 13.57
C VAL A 557 20.43 11.28 12.52
N GLY A 558 19.67 12.35 12.73
CA GLY A 558 19.55 13.50 11.83
C GLY A 558 18.41 13.39 10.80
N LYS A 559 17.90 12.20 10.52
CA LYS A 559 16.74 11.99 9.62
C LYS A 559 15.42 12.41 10.27
N ARG A 560 14.37 12.55 9.44
CA ARG A 560 12.99 12.78 9.91
C ARG A 560 12.52 11.61 10.77
N ALA A 561 11.77 11.92 11.82
CA ALA A 561 11.07 10.94 12.65
C ALA A 561 9.77 10.49 11.96
N ASP A 562 9.95 9.77 10.85
CA ASP A 562 8.91 9.09 10.08
C ASP A 562 9.02 7.58 10.34
N PHE A 563 8.02 6.99 10.99
CA PHE A 563 8.06 5.59 11.39
C PHE A 563 6.67 4.97 11.55
N VAL A 564 6.62 3.64 11.47
CA VAL A 564 5.41 2.83 11.65
C VAL A 564 5.60 1.91 12.85
N LEU A 565 4.59 1.85 13.72
CA LEU A 565 4.48 0.87 14.79
C LEU A 565 3.53 -0.24 14.32
N LEU A 566 3.98 -1.50 14.32
CA LEU A 566 3.22 -2.67 13.88
C LEU A 566 2.86 -3.57 15.08
N ASP A 567 1.69 -4.23 15.04
CA ASP A 567 1.23 -5.10 16.15
C ASP A 567 1.92 -6.49 16.22
N ARG A 568 2.77 -6.79 15.23
CA ARG A 568 3.54 -8.04 15.09
C ARG A 568 4.92 -7.76 14.53
N ASN A 569 5.89 -8.59 14.91
CA ASN A 569 7.20 -8.61 14.28
C ASN A 569 7.18 -9.24 12.87
N ILE A 570 6.86 -8.46 11.84
CA ILE A 570 6.88 -8.93 10.43
C ILE A 570 8.25 -9.41 9.94
N MET A 571 9.33 -9.16 10.69
CA MET A 571 10.67 -9.65 10.38
C MET A 571 10.92 -11.08 10.89
N GLU A 572 10.09 -11.58 11.81
CA GLU A 572 10.29 -12.88 12.49
C GLU A 572 9.06 -13.80 12.47
N VAL A 573 7.82 -13.29 12.50
CA VAL A 573 6.60 -14.12 12.56
C VAL A 573 6.38 -14.97 11.30
N GLN A 574 5.60 -16.05 11.43
CA GLN A 574 5.25 -16.94 10.31
C GLN A 574 4.46 -16.22 9.20
N PRO A 575 4.51 -16.67 7.93
CA PRO A 575 3.99 -15.90 6.78
C PRO A 575 2.51 -15.50 6.93
N ALA A 576 1.67 -16.41 7.39
CA ALA A 576 0.24 -16.18 7.59
C ALA A 576 -0.11 -15.19 8.72
N GLU A 577 0.83 -14.88 9.63
CA GLU A 577 0.65 -13.83 10.65
C GLU A 577 1.00 -12.44 10.10
N ILE A 578 1.86 -12.33 9.08
CA ILE A 578 2.18 -11.06 8.43
C ILE A 578 0.90 -10.45 7.84
N LEU A 579 0.09 -11.25 7.15
CA LEU A 579 -1.20 -10.86 6.59
C LEU A 579 -2.26 -10.43 7.63
N LYS A 580 -2.05 -10.76 8.92
CA LYS A 580 -2.93 -10.35 10.04
C LYS A 580 -2.41 -9.11 10.77
N THR A 581 -1.22 -8.63 10.43
CA THR A 581 -0.55 -7.50 11.07
C THR A 581 -1.35 -6.22 10.88
N LYS A 582 -1.40 -5.41 11.94
CA LYS A 582 -2.04 -4.10 11.94
C LYS A 582 -1.03 -3.01 12.20
N VAL A 583 -1.22 -1.88 11.52
CA VAL A 583 -0.53 -0.64 11.85
C VAL A 583 -1.14 -0.08 13.13
N VAL A 584 -0.35 -0.14 14.21
CA VAL A 584 -0.67 0.40 15.53
C VAL A 584 -0.44 1.90 15.57
N ALA A 585 0.48 2.44 14.75
CA ALA A 585 0.62 3.87 14.51
C ALA A 585 1.42 4.22 13.25
N THR A 586 1.10 5.38 12.66
CA THR A 586 1.80 6.01 11.53
C THR A 586 2.23 7.40 11.95
N VAL A 587 3.54 7.66 11.99
CA VAL A 587 4.15 8.90 12.50
C VAL A 587 4.92 9.59 11.37
N ILE A 588 4.70 10.89 11.22
CA ILE A 588 5.31 11.73 10.18
C ILE A 588 5.70 13.07 10.83
N ASP A 589 6.96 13.49 10.70
CA ASP A 589 7.55 14.63 11.44
C ASP A 589 7.19 14.60 12.95
N ALA A 590 7.49 13.47 13.60
CA ALA A 590 7.23 13.24 15.03
C ALA A 590 5.76 13.41 15.48
N THR A 591 4.80 13.32 14.57
CA THR A 591 3.38 13.51 14.84
C THR A 591 2.56 12.37 14.22
N ALA A 592 1.69 11.71 15.01
CA ALA A 592 0.72 10.75 14.46
C ALA A 592 -0.14 11.40 13.38
N ALA A 593 -0.52 10.67 12.33
CA ALA A 593 -1.27 11.25 11.22
C ALA A 593 -2.80 11.34 11.46
N MET A 594 -3.47 10.22 11.78
CA MET A 594 -4.94 10.17 11.97
C MET A 594 -5.40 10.73 13.34
N SER A 595 -6.66 11.15 13.48
CA SER A 595 -7.22 11.74 14.71
C SER A 595 -7.28 10.77 15.90
N ASN A 596 -7.89 9.61 15.71
CA ASN A 596 -7.95 8.55 16.74
C ASN A 596 -6.53 8.04 17.07
N MET A 597 -5.62 8.08 16.09
CA MET A 597 -4.22 7.72 16.27
C MET A 597 -3.42 8.77 17.04
N LYS A 598 -3.70 10.06 16.84
CA LYS A 598 -3.20 11.15 17.66
C LYS A 598 -3.63 10.96 19.11
N ALA A 599 -4.89 10.59 19.37
CA ALA A 599 -5.35 10.27 20.72
C ALA A 599 -4.65 9.04 21.32
N TYR A 600 -4.57 7.93 20.57
CA TYR A 600 -3.89 6.71 21.02
C TYR A 600 -2.40 6.95 21.33
N LEU A 601 -1.66 7.61 20.43
CA LEU A 601 -0.28 8.02 20.73
C LEU A 601 -0.21 9.03 21.87
N ALA A 602 -1.11 10.00 21.99
CA ALA A 602 -1.07 10.95 23.10
C ALA A 602 -1.36 10.31 24.47
N GLU A 603 -2.26 9.32 24.52
CA GLU A 603 -2.59 8.58 25.73
C GLU A 603 -1.43 7.65 26.14
N LYS A 604 -0.96 6.82 25.20
CA LYS A 604 0.03 5.77 25.47
C LYS A 604 1.47 6.24 25.36
N TYR A 605 1.79 7.15 24.45
CA TYR A 605 3.16 7.38 23.94
C TYR A 605 3.69 8.84 23.85
N MET A 606 2.89 9.90 24.05
CA MET A 606 3.35 11.30 23.99
C MET A 606 3.10 12.07 25.31
N THR A 607 3.82 13.17 25.52
CA THR A 607 3.75 13.95 26.78
C THR A 607 3.78 15.47 26.55
N GLY A 608 3.34 16.23 27.56
CA GLY A 608 3.40 17.69 27.58
C GLY A 608 2.26 18.36 26.80
N PRO A 609 2.28 19.71 26.68
CA PRO A 609 1.12 20.48 26.22
C PRO A 609 0.58 20.09 24.83
N LYS A 610 1.41 19.54 23.94
CA LYS A 610 0.97 19.00 22.64
C LYS A 610 0.13 17.73 22.80
N ALA A 611 0.50 16.82 23.69
CA ALA A 611 -0.27 15.61 24.00
C ALA A 611 -1.58 15.97 24.72
N ASP A 612 -1.51 16.87 25.70
CA ASP A 612 -2.69 17.33 26.44
C ASP A 612 -3.71 18.03 25.51
N ALA A 613 -3.22 18.88 24.60
CA ALA A 613 -4.05 19.55 23.59
C ALA A 613 -4.61 18.60 22.50
N ILE A 614 -4.01 17.43 22.31
CA ILE A 614 -4.55 16.36 21.45
C ILE A 614 -5.67 15.61 22.20
N LEU A 615 -5.41 15.16 23.42
CA LEU A 615 -6.40 14.44 24.24
C LEU A 615 -7.63 15.30 24.53
N ALA A 616 -7.43 16.59 24.84
CA ALA A 616 -8.52 17.55 25.06
C ALA A 616 -9.39 17.81 23.80
N LYS A 617 -8.90 17.50 22.59
CA LYS A 617 -9.68 17.60 21.34
C LYS A 617 -10.49 16.34 21.02
N VAL A 618 -10.12 15.19 21.57
CA VAL A 618 -10.76 13.88 21.28
C VAL A 618 -11.61 13.38 22.46
N GLY A 619 -11.38 13.88 23.69
CA GLY A 619 -12.28 13.67 24.81
C GLY A 619 -13.72 14.16 24.50
N PRO A 620 -14.76 13.53 25.06
CA PRO A 620 -16.15 13.85 24.74
C PRO A 620 -16.46 15.31 25.09
N LYS A 621 -17.04 16.05 24.12
CA LYS A 621 -17.52 17.43 24.30
C LYS A 621 -18.66 17.49 25.32
N LYS A 622 -18.34 17.42 26.62
CA LYS A 622 -19.24 17.80 27.70
C LYS A 622 -19.71 19.23 27.42
N LYS A 623 -21.02 19.43 27.22
CA LYS A 623 -21.63 20.76 27.15
C LYS A 623 -21.11 21.58 28.34
N LYS A 624 -20.59 22.80 28.10
CA LYS A 624 -20.08 23.67 29.16
C LYS A 624 -21.21 23.96 30.17
N ARG A 625 -21.21 23.25 31.30
CA ARG A 625 -21.94 23.69 32.50
C ARG A 625 -21.34 25.04 32.90
N LYS A 626 -22.19 26.04 33.12
CA LYS A 626 -21.78 27.32 33.73
C LYS A 626 -21.09 26.99 35.06
N ALA A 627 -19.86 27.44 35.24
CA ALA A 627 -19.17 27.32 36.53
C ALA A 627 -19.67 28.45 37.43
N THR A 628 -20.53 28.12 38.39
CA THR A 628 -20.82 29.01 39.52
C THR A 628 -19.65 28.97 40.49
N THR A 629 -18.89 30.07 40.56
CA THR A 629 -17.83 30.26 41.54
C THR A 629 -18.41 30.27 42.96
N ALA A 630 -17.93 29.37 43.82
CA ALA A 630 -18.04 29.59 45.26
C ALA A 630 -16.98 30.61 45.67
N ALA A 631 -17.40 31.72 46.26
CA ALA A 631 -16.50 32.70 46.89
C ALA A 631 -16.40 32.39 48.40
N PRO A 632 -15.21 32.50 49.02
CA PRO A 632 -15.07 32.46 50.47
C PRO A 632 -15.51 33.80 51.09
N SER A 633 -15.95 33.75 52.35
CA SER A 633 -16.29 34.94 53.14
C SER A 633 -15.06 35.59 53.76
N ALA A 634 -14.82 36.89 53.53
CA ALA A 634 -14.69 37.95 54.55
C ALA A 634 -14.03 39.24 54.01
N PHE A 635 -14.46 40.40 54.56
CA PHE A 635 -13.97 41.79 54.35
C PHE A 635 -14.16 42.37 52.92
N VAL A 636 -14.97 43.44 52.70
CA VAL A 636 -14.84 44.87 53.12
C VAL A 636 -13.71 45.57 52.34
N MET A 637 -13.90 46.66 51.58
CA MET A 637 -14.94 47.73 51.59
C MET A 637 -15.26 48.28 50.17
N ASP A 638 -16.22 49.22 50.08
CA ASP A 638 -16.67 50.05 48.93
C ASP A 638 -15.55 50.83 48.16
N VAL A 639 -15.75 51.50 47.00
CA VAL A 639 -16.91 52.32 46.54
C VAL A 639 -17.02 52.47 44.99
N ASP A 640 -18.19 52.99 44.57
CA ASP A 640 -18.52 53.76 43.34
C ASP A 640 -18.65 53.08 41.95
N GLY A 641 -19.77 53.37 41.25
CA GLY A 641 -19.60 53.76 39.83
C GLY A 641 -20.74 53.78 38.79
N GLY A 642 -21.96 53.27 39.01
CA GLY A 642 -23.17 53.71 38.24
C GLY A 642 -23.57 53.07 36.89
N TRP A 643 -24.87 53.23 36.57
CA TRP A 643 -25.63 53.27 35.28
C TRP A 643 -25.14 52.38 34.11
N GLY A 644 -25.92 51.48 33.49
CA GLY A 644 -27.32 51.52 33.02
C GLY A 644 -27.31 50.91 31.58
N ASP A 645 -28.38 50.41 30.94
CA ASP A 645 -29.79 50.24 31.33
C ASP A 645 -30.29 48.86 30.83
N GLU A 646 -31.40 48.39 31.41
CA GLU A 646 -32.22 47.27 30.92
C GLU A 646 -33.38 47.83 30.06
N PRO A 647 -34.13 47.04 29.25
CA PRO A 647 -35.21 46.24 29.87
C PRO A 647 -35.66 44.94 29.13
N LYS A 648 -36.03 43.92 29.92
CA LYS A 648 -37.33 43.19 29.86
C LYS A 648 -37.70 42.29 28.63
N ASP A 649 -38.64 41.33 28.72
CA ASP A 649 -39.56 40.90 29.81
C ASP A 649 -39.68 39.36 29.93
N ASP A 650 -39.73 38.87 31.18
CA ASP A 650 -40.70 37.96 31.85
C ASP A 650 -41.07 36.57 31.24
N MET A 651 -40.95 35.45 31.99
CA MET A 651 -41.96 34.75 32.86
C MET A 651 -43.06 34.02 32.04
N GLU A 652 -43.68 32.89 32.43
CA GLU A 652 -43.84 32.13 33.69
C GLU A 652 -43.44 30.63 33.46
N ASP A 653 -43.59 29.61 34.32
CA ASP A 653 -44.32 29.43 35.59
C ASP A 653 -43.70 28.29 36.44
N VAL A 654 -44.19 28.05 37.67
CA VAL A 654 -43.61 27.08 38.65
C VAL A 654 -44.65 26.11 39.23
N GLU A 655 -44.32 24.83 39.37
CA GLU A 655 -44.99 23.95 40.35
C GLU A 655 -44.07 22.81 40.89
N GLU A 656 -44.42 22.27 42.06
CA GLU A 656 -43.57 21.40 42.91
C GLU A 656 -44.00 19.90 42.96
N ALA A 657 -43.40 19.13 43.88
CA ALA A 657 -43.91 17.92 44.59
C ALA A 657 -43.02 16.64 44.55
N ILE A 658 -42.26 16.45 45.64
CA ILE A 658 -41.64 15.19 46.13
C ILE A 658 -42.71 14.42 46.96
N VAL A 659 -42.72 13.10 47.25
CA VAL A 659 -41.71 12.01 47.44
C VAL A 659 -42.32 10.66 46.93
N ALA A 660 -41.89 9.41 47.15
CA ALA A 660 -40.95 8.71 48.07
C ALA A 660 -40.30 7.48 47.34
N THR A 661 -39.23 6.78 47.76
CA THR A 661 -38.93 5.88 48.93
C THR A 661 -39.83 4.64 49.07
N ASP A 662 -39.36 3.40 49.38
CA ASP A 662 -37.99 2.89 49.57
C ASP A 662 -37.84 1.33 49.37
N ARG A 663 -36.59 0.85 49.41
CA ARG A 663 -36.02 -0.51 49.70
C ARG A 663 -37.01 -1.66 50.09
N SER A 664 -36.83 -2.93 49.68
CA SER A 664 -35.65 -3.76 50.08
C SER A 664 -35.43 -5.10 49.32
N PHE A 665 -35.08 -6.21 50.02
CA PHE A 665 -33.93 -7.06 49.60
C PHE A 665 -33.84 -8.47 50.29
N LYS A 666 -33.12 -9.44 49.67
CA LYS A 666 -32.61 -10.78 50.20
C LYS A 666 -33.64 -11.95 50.24
N LYS A 667 -33.26 -13.26 50.28
CA LYS A 667 -32.20 -14.08 49.57
C LYS A 667 -32.32 -15.61 49.88
N ARG A 668 -32.32 -16.48 48.83
CA ARG A 668 -31.56 -17.77 48.69
C ARG A 668 -31.75 -19.00 49.65
N LYS A 669 -32.11 -20.17 49.08
CA LYS A 669 -31.56 -21.58 49.22
C LYS A 669 -32.53 -22.60 48.55
N VAL A 670 -32.30 -23.89 48.20
CA VAL A 670 -31.23 -24.85 47.80
C VAL A 670 -31.93 -26.25 47.70
N ALA A 671 -31.41 -27.25 46.95
CA ALA A 671 -32.06 -28.54 46.55
C ALA A 671 -31.86 -29.73 47.57
N PRO A 672 -32.00 -31.08 47.31
CA PRO A 672 -31.80 -31.89 46.06
C PRO A 672 -32.64 -33.23 45.85
N THR A 673 -32.20 -34.06 44.86
CA THR A 673 -32.46 -35.53 44.57
C THR A 673 -33.91 -36.01 44.26
N GLU A 674 -34.28 -37.24 43.82
CA GLU A 674 -33.71 -38.63 43.64
C GLU A 674 -34.20 -39.27 42.28
N GLU A 675 -33.40 -39.98 41.47
CA GLU A 675 -33.22 -41.47 41.23
C GLU A 675 -34.34 -42.36 40.61
N GLY A 676 -33.92 -43.36 39.78
CA GLY A 676 -34.70 -44.51 39.23
C GLY A 676 -35.41 -44.30 37.86
N SER A 677 -35.63 -45.24 36.92
CA SER A 677 -35.01 -46.50 36.41
C SER A 677 -36.13 -47.42 35.85
N GLY A 678 -36.00 -47.99 34.63
CA GLY A 678 -37.01 -48.91 34.04
C GLY A 678 -36.67 -49.39 32.61
N TRP A 679 -37.20 -50.53 32.15
CA TRP A 679 -36.77 -51.23 30.91
C TRP A 679 -37.94 -51.74 30.02
N ALA A 680 -37.72 -51.64 28.70
CA ALA A 680 -38.14 -52.53 27.58
C ALA A 680 -39.63 -52.90 27.30
N THR A 681 -40.07 -52.81 26.03
CA THR A 681 -40.32 -53.96 25.10
C THR A 681 -41.12 -53.54 23.82
N ILE A 682 -40.92 -54.29 22.72
CA ILE A 682 -41.22 -54.04 21.29
C ILE A 682 -42.63 -54.54 20.83
N GLN A 683 -42.99 -54.27 19.56
CA GLN A 683 -43.98 -54.92 18.64
C GLN A 683 -45.33 -54.17 18.38
N PRO A 684 -45.99 -54.32 17.18
CA PRO A 684 -46.45 -53.14 16.41
C PRO A 684 -47.81 -53.24 15.65
N GLY A 685 -48.22 -52.12 15.01
CA GLY A 685 -48.79 -52.16 13.65
C GLY A 685 -50.17 -51.50 13.36
N VAL A 686 -50.52 -51.49 12.06
CA VAL A 686 -51.83 -51.14 11.45
C VAL A 686 -52.09 -49.63 11.20
N LYS A 687 -53.18 -49.29 10.48
CA LYS A 687 -53.27 -48.31 9.36
C LYS A 687 -54.63 -47.57 9.34
N GLU A 688 -54.81 -46.61 8.42
CA GLU A 688 -56.10 -46.01 7.94
C GLU A 688 -56.90 -45.06 8.89
N GLU A 689 -57.70 -44.08 8.42
CA GLU A 689 -57.63 -43.20 7.21
C GLU A 689 -58.63 -42.00 7.28
N THR A 690 -58.30 -40.84 6.65
CA THR A 690 -59.20 -39.68 6.32
C THR A 690 -59.87 -38.92 7.51
N PRO A 691 -60.65 -37.82 7.33
CA PRO A 691 -60.87 -36.90 6.18
C PRO A 691 -60.54 -35.39 6.47
N PRO A 692 -60.68 -34.44 5.51
CA PRO A 692 -60.34 -33.02 5.69
C PRO A 692 -61.52 -32.09 6.09
N PRO A 693 -61.25 -30.88 6.63
CA PRO A 693 -62.26 -29.83 6.91
C PRO A 693 -62.56 -28.91 5.68
N PRO A 694 -63.66 -28.12 5.71
CA PRO A 694 -64.20 -27.38 4.55
C PRO A 694 -63.77 -25.89 4.44
N ASP A 695 -64.04 -25.29 3.27
CA ASP A 695 -63.88 -23.85 2.98
C ASP A 695 -65.03 -22.99 3.55
N GLU A 696 -64.74 -21.73 3.92
CA GLU A 696 -65.73 -20.66 4.14
C GLU A 696 -65.37 -19.37 3.37
N GLN A 697 -66.37 -18.51 3.15
CA GLN A 697 -66.38 -17.47 2.12
C GLN A 697 -65.91 -16.07 2.60
N PRO A 698 -65.44 -15.19 1.70
CA PRO A 698 -64.81 -13.92 2.07
C PRO A 698 -65.81 -12.85 2.56
N GLN A 699 -65.41 -12.06 3.56
CA GLN A 699 -66.12 -10.85 3.97
C GLN A 699 -65.76 -9.64 3.09
N VAL A 700 -66.77 -8.83 2.78
CA VAL A 700 -66.62 -7.55 2.07
C VAL A 700 -66.41 -6.42 3.08
N VAL A 701 -65.37 -5.61 2.89
CA VAL A 701 -65.10 -4.41 3.69
C VAL A 701 -65.74 -3.19 3.02
N GLN A 702 -66.46 -2.38 3.79
CA GLN A 702 -66.99 -1.10 3.31
C GLN A 702 -65.93 0.01 3.41
N GLU A 703 -65.75 0.79 2.34
CA GLU A 703 -64.90 1.96 2.34
C GLU A 703 -65.59 3.16 3.02
N THR A 704 -64.91 3.82 3.95
CA THR A 704 -65.28 5.16 4.45
C THR A 704 -64.22 6.16 4.01
N ALA A 705 -64.62 7.17 3.24
CA ALA A 705 -63.70 8.11 2.61
C ALA A 705 -62.87 8.93 3.63
N PHE A 706 -61.54 8.89 3.48
CA PHE A 706 -60.61 9.67 4.30
C PHE A 706 -60.47 11.09 3.76
N VAL A 707 -61.04 12.08 4.47
CA VAL A 707 -60.85 13.50 4.18
C VAL A 707 -59.53 13.97 4.81
N GLY A 708 -58.59 14.39 3.97
CA GLY A 708 -57.22 14.71 4.41
C GLY A 708 -57.11 15.97 5.27
N GLY A 709 -56.42 15.84 6.40
CA GLY A 709 -55.98 16.95 7.25
C GLY A 709 -54.78 16.54 8.10
N LEU A 710 -53.84 17.45 8.34
CA LEU A 710 -52.66 17.18 9.17
C LEU A 710 -53.04 17.15 10.65
N VAL A 711 -52.99 15.96 11.26
CA VAL A 711 -53.33 15.74 12.67
C VAL A 711 -52.05 15.65 13.52
N SER A 712 -52.01 16.32 14.68
CA SER A 712 -50.81 16.36 15.51
C SER A 712 -50.53 15.03 16.25
N ALA A 713 -49.26 14.78 16.57
CA ALA A 713 -48.83 13.58 17.30
C ALA A 713 -49.46 13.45 18.71
N GLN A 714 -49.90 14.56 19.32
CA GLN A 714 -50.63 14.55 20.60
C GLN A 714 -52.08 14.07 20.44
N GLN A 715 -52.75 14.44 19.34
CA GLN A 715 -54.11 13.98 19.04
C GLN A 715 -54.12 12.48 18.71
N LEU A 716 -53.13 11.99 17.94
CA LEU A 716 -52.93 10.55 17.69
C LEU A 716 -52.79 9.73 18.97
N LYS A 717 -52.06 10.23 19.98
CA LYS A 717 -51.93 9.57 21.28
C LYS A 717 -53.21 9.54 22.12
N LYS A 718 -54.25 10.30 21.77
CA LYS A 718 -55.52 10.36 22.50
C LYS A 718 -56.63 9.49 21.88
N ALA A 719 -56.38 8.92 20.71
CA ALA A 719 -57.36 8.14 19.93
C ALA A 719 -57.17 6.61 20.00
N LEU A 720 -56.07 6.13 20.62
CA LEU A 720 -55.74 4.70 20.71
C LEU A 720 -55.87 4.20 22.16
N PRO A 721 -56.77 3.25 22.46
CA PRO A 721 -56.90 2.67 23.80
C PRO A 721 -55.69 1.77 24.11
N GLN A 722 -55.06 1.97 25.27
CA GLN A 722 -53.95 1.12 25.73
C GLN A 722 -54.49 -0.13 26.44
N THR A 723 -54.65 -1.22 25.70
CA THR A 723 -54.86 -2.55 26.27
C THR A 723 -53.53 -3.14 26.75
N ASN A 724 -53.27 -3.10 28.05
CA ASN A 724 -52.21 -3.91 28.65
C ASN A 724 -52.61 -5.39 28.56
N VAL A 725 -51.87 -6.17 27.77
CA VAL A 725 -52.00 -7.62 27.68
C VAL A 725 -50.73 -8.23 28.25
N GLU A 726 -50.84 -8.99 29.34
CA GLU A 726 -49.70 -9.76 29.86
C GLU A 726 -49.42 -10.97 28.93
N PRO A 727 -48.15 -11.24 28.56
CA PRO A 727 -47.82 -12.28 27.59
C PRO A 727 -47.85 -13.67 28.22
N THR A 728 -49.01 -14.34 28.16
CA THR A 728 -49.14 -15.77 28.47
C THR A 728 -48.64 -16.63 27.31
N ALA A 729 -47.33 -16.68 27.13
CA ALA A 729 -46.66 -17.57 26.17
C ALA A 729 -45.31 -18.05 26.76
N THR A 730 -45.03 -19.34 26.65
CA THR A 730 -43.80 -19.95 27.14
C THR A 730 -42.64 -19.76 26.16
N ALA A 731 -41.40 -19.93 26.65
CA ALA A 731 -40.21 -19.75 25.83
C ALA A 731 -40.11 -20.71 24.63
N GLU A 732 -40.71 -21.91 24.73
CA GLU A 732 -40.75 -22.88 23.62
C GLU A 732 -41.75 -22.47 22.53
N GLU A 733 -42.90 -21.91 22.91
CA GLU A 733 -43.89 -21.36 21.97
C GLU A 733 -43.34 -20.14 21.21
N ILE A 734 -42.58 -19.28 21.89
CA ILE A 734 -41.87 -18.15 21.26
C ILE A 734 -40.78 -18.66 20.28
N ALA A 735 -40.08 -19.75 20.62
CA ALA A 735 -39.09 -20.34 19.73
C ALA A 735 -39.73 -20.97 18.47
N LEU A 736 -40.89 -21.64 18.63
CA LEU A 736 -41.69 -22.18 17.54
C LEU A 736 -42.25 -21.09 16.61
N ALA A 737 -42.64 -19.94 17.18
CA ALA A 737 -43.10 -18.77 16.41
C ALA A 737 -41.97 -18.06 15.62
N GLN A 738 -40.70 -18.36 15.91
CA GLN A 738 -39.53 -17.79 15.23
C GLN A 738 -38.94 -18.69 14.12
N GLU A 739 -39.57 -19.82 13.77
CA GLU A 739 -39.07 -20.68 12.68
C GLU A 739 -39.32 -20.06 11.29
N THR A 740 -38.27 -19.57 10.63
CA THR A 740 -38.33 -18.92 9.32
C THR A 740 -38.90 -19.84 8.22
N VAL A 741 -40.14 -19.57 7.79
CA VAL A 741 -40.83 -20.37 6.77
C VAL A 741 -40.39 -19.99 5.36
N TYR A 742 -39.47 -20.79 4.79
CA TYR A 742 -39.10 -20.70 3.37
C TYR A 742 -40.21 -21.24 2.47
N ARG A 743 -40.50 -20.52 1.38
CA ARG A 743 -41.45 -20.90 0.32
C ARG A 743 -40.75 -20.92 -1.03
N ASP A 744 -41.23 -21.74 -1.96
CA ASP A 744 -40.79 -21.69 -3.37
C ASP A 744 -41.51 -20.57 -4.15
N ALA A 745 -41.14 -20.40 -5.43
CA ALA A 745 -41.73 -19.41 -6.33
C ALA A 745 -43.22 -19.66 -6.64
N THR A 746 -43.79 -20.81 -6.23
CA THR A 746 -45.24 -21.09 -6.30
C THR A 746 -45.94 -20.91 -4.94
N GLY A 747 -45.21 -20.42 -3.93
CA GLY A 747 -45.74 -20.12 -2.59
C GLY A 747 -45.83 -21.33 -1.65
N LYS A 748 -45.37 -22.52 -2.05
CA LYS A 748 -45.49 -23.75 -1.25
C LYS A 748 -44.37 -23.83 -0.20
N LYS A 749 -44.69 -24.27 1.03
CA LYS A 749 -43.72 -24.35 2.15
C LYS A 749 -42.64 -25.41 1.85
N ILE A 750 -41.38 -24.98 1.76
CA ILE A 750 -40.23 -25.85 1.54
C ILE A 750 -39.86 -26.52 2.87
N ASN A 751 -39.85 -27.85 2.92
CA ASN A 751 -39.26 -28.59 4.03
C ASN A 751 -37.72 -28.55 3.90
N THR A 752 -37.10 -27.54 4.50
CA THR A 752 -35.64 -27.28 4.43
C THR A 752 -34.81 -28.45 4.98
N LYS A 753 -35.34 -29.23 5.93
CA LYS A 753 -34.69 -30.41 6.50
C LYS A 753 -34.65 -31.57 5.51
N ALA A 754 -35.75 -31.80 4.77
CA ALA A 754 -35.80 -32.77 3.67
C ALA A 754 -34.91 -32.34 2.50
N ALA A 755 -34.99 -31.08 2.07
CA ALA A 755 -34.16 -30.56 0.96
C ALA A 755 -32.65 -30.65 1.26
N ARG A 756 -32.22 -30.36 2.50
CA ARG A 756 -30.82 -30.55 2.92
C ARG A 756 -30.41 -32.03 2.95
N ALA A 757 -31.30 -32.94 3.34
CA ALA A 757 -31.01 -34.38 3.32
C ALA A 757 -30.87 -34.91 1.88
N GLU A 758 -31.73 -34.46 0.95
CA GLU A 758 -31.64 -34.82 -0.47
C GLU A 758 -30.40 -34.24 -1.15
N ALA A 759 -30.07 -32.97 -0.89
CA ALA A 759 -28.83 -32.36 -1.38
C ALA A 759 -27.58 -33.09 -0.84
N ALA A 760 -27.60 -33.54 0.42
CA ALA A 760 -26.52 -34.36 1.00
C ALA A 760 -26.43 -35.76 0.35
N ARG A 761 -27.57 -36.37 -0.01
CA ARG A 761 -27.59 -37.64 -0.77
C ARG A 761 -27.00 -37.46 -2.17
N LEU A 762 -27.47 -36.47 -2.92
CA LEU A 762 -26.96 -36.14 -4.26
C LEU A 762 -25.47 -35.80 -4.26
N LYS A 763 -24.99 -35.10 -3.21
CA LYS A 763 -23.56 -34.85 -3.03
C LYS A 763 -22.78 -36.16 -2.84
N ARG A 764 -23.22 -37.06 -1.95
CA ARG A 764 -22.56 -38.36 -1.76
C ARG A 764 -22.55 -39.22 -3.02
N GLU A 765 -23.66 -39.28 -3.74
CA GLU A 765 -23.77 -40.04 -5.01
C GLU A 765 -22.81 -39.49 -6.08
N ARG A 766 -22.60 -38.16 -6.10
CA ARG A 766 -21.60 -37.52 -6.96
C ARG A 766 -20.17 -37.85 -6.51
N GLU A 767 -19.88 -37.79 -5.21
CA GLU A 767 -18.58 -38.14 -4.63
C GLU A 767 -18.24 -39.62 -4.89
N GLU A 768 -19.20 -40.54 -4.81
CA GLU A 768 -19.03 -41.95 -5.19
C GLU A 768 -18.78 -42.13 -6.70
N LYS A 769 -19.49 -41.42 -7.58
CA LYS A 769 -19.26 -41.46 -9.03
C LYS A 769 -17.91 -40.87 -9.43
N GLU A 770 -17.46 -39.81 -8.78
CA GLU A 770 -16.14 -39.22 -8.98
C GLU A 770 -15.03 -40.13 -8.41
N ALA A 771 -15.27 -40.83 -7.29
CA ALA A 771 -14.38 -41.87 -6.77
C ALA A 771 -14.26 -43.09 -7.71
N GLN A 772 -15.37 -43.62 -8.24
CA GLN A 772 -15.36 -44.70 -9.23
C GLN A 772 -14.60 -44.29 -10.51
N LYS A 773 -14.77 -43.04 -10.97
CA LYS A 773 -14.00 -42.49 -12.10
C LYS A 773 -12.50 -42.41 -11.80
N MET A 774 -12.13 -42.08 -10.55
CA MET A 774 -10.73 -42.08 -10.09
C MET A 774 -10.15 -43.50 -9.99
N GLU A 775 -10.92 -44.50 -9.58
CA GLU A 775 -10.46 -45.91 -9.61
C GLU A 775 -10.30 -46.44 -11.04
N TRP A 776 -11.22 -46.11 -11.95
CA TRP A 776 -11.08 -46.44 -13.37
C TRP A 776 -9.83 -45.79 -13.99
N GLY A 777 -9.50 -44.56 -13.60
CA GLY A 777 -8.27 -43.86 -13.97
C GLY A 777 -7.00 -44.57 -13.49
N LYS A 778 -6.97 -45.07 -12.23
CA LYS A 778 -5.84 -45.86 -11.70
C LYS A 778 -5.58 -47.11 -12.54
N GLY A 779 -6.65 -47.79 -12.98
CA GLY A 779 -6.54 -49.00 -13.81
C GLY A 779 -5.89 -48.74 -15.18
N LEU A 780 -6.03 -47.53 -15.73
CA LEU A 780 -5.34 -47.13 -16.96
C LEU A 780 -3.85 -46.86 -16.71
N VAL A 781 -3.53 -46.05 -15.70
CA VAL A 781 -2.14 -45.68 -15.37
C VAL A 781 -1.30 -46.90 -14.98
N GLN A 782 -1.85 -47.82 -14.18
CA GLN A 782 -1.17 -49.07 -13.82
C GLN A 782 -0.90 -49.97 -15.03
N ARG A 783 -1.70 -49.85 -16.10
CA ARG A 783 -1.52 -50.62 -17.34
C ARG A 783 -0.40 -50.04 -18.20
N ASP A 784 -0.37 -48.72 -18.36
CA ASP A 784 0.73 -47.99 -19.02
C ASP A 784 2.07 -48.21 -18.28
N GLU A 785 2.07 -48.16 -16.94
CA GLU A 785 3.25 -48.45 -16.12
C GLU A 785 3.72 -49.90 -16.27
N ALA A 786 2.80 -50.88 -16.27
CA ALA A 786 3.14 -52.28 -16.49
C ALA A 786 3.69 -52.53 -17.90
N GLU A 787 3.17 -51.85 -18.92
CA GLU A 787 3.62 -51.99 -20.31
C GLU A 787 4.98 -51.32 -20.55
N LYS A 788 5.22 -50.13 -19.98
CA LYS A 788 6.57 -49.53 -19.92
C LYS A 788 7.57 -50.43 -19.19
N ARG A 789 7.20 -50.94 -18.01
CA ARG A 789 8.09 -51.81 -17.21
C ARG A 789 8.39 -53.14 -17.93
N LYS A 790 7.46 -53.64 -18.75
CA LYS A 790 7.71 -54.77 -19.64
C LYS A 790 8.71 -54.41 -20.75
N GLN A 791 8.56 -53.25 -21.39
CA GLN A 791 9.51 -52.77 -22.41
C GLN A 791 10.92 -52.55 -21.83
N GLU A 792 11.03 -51.98 -20.62
CA GLU A 792 12.30 -51.86 -19.89
C GLU A 792 12.92 -53.23 -19.58
N LEU A 793 12.12 -54.20 -19.12
CA LEU A 793 12.60 -55.57 -18.85
C LEU A 793 13.05 -56.28 -20.14
N GLU A 794 12.34 -56.12 -21.26
CA GLU A 794 12.75 -56.67 -22.56
C GLU A 794 14.04 -56.01 -23.07
N ALA A 795 14.18 -54.68 -22.92
CA ALA A 795 15.41 -53.95 -23.24
C ALA A 795 16.60 -54.38 -22.35
N GLN A 796 16.38 -54.58 -21.05
CA GLN A 796 17.41 -55.10 -20.14
C GLN A 796 17.79 -56.55 -20.45
N ARG A 797 16.83 -57.38 -20.89
CA ARG A 797 17.04 -58.79 -21.27
C ARG A 797 17.93 -58.94 -22.51
N GLY A 798 18.03 -57.90 -23.34
CA GLY A 798 18.98 -57.81 -24.45
C GLY A 798 20.39 -57.32 -24.09
N LYS A 799 20.61 -56.76 -22.89
CA LYS A 799 21.94 -56.28 -22.46
C LYS A 799 22.81 -57.44 -21.98
N LYS A 800 24.12 -57.36 -22.29
CA LYS A 800 25.11 -58.38 -21.87
C LYS A 800 25.29 -58.35 -20.35
N PHE A 801 25.36 -59.53 -19.74
CA PHE A 801 25.45 -59.67 -18.28
C PHE A 801 26.81 -59.26 -17.70
N ALA A 802 27.86 -59.27 -18.52
CA ALA A 802 29.19 -58.79 -18.17
C ALA A 802 29.34 -57.32 -18.58
N ARG A 803 29.55 -56.44 -17.59
CA ARG A 803 29.96 -55.04 -17.79
C ARG A 803 31.48 -54.95 -17.70
N TYR A 804 32.09 -54.12 -18.54
CA TYR A 804 33.54 -53.91 -18.60
C TYR A 804 33.89 -52.44 -18.28
N ALA A 805 35.17 -52.11 -18.07
CA ALA A 805 35.58 -50.75 -17.68
C ALA A 805 35.30 -49.69 -18.77
N ASP A 806 35.16 -50.14 -20.00
CA ASP A 806 34.87 -49.40 -21.23
C ASP A 806 33.40 -49.46 -21.67
N ASP A 807 32.49 -49.93 -20.81
CA ASP A 807 31.04 -49.96 -21.03
C ASP A 807 30.49 -48.52 -21.21
N ALA A 808 30.13 -48.15 -22.44
CA ALA A 808 29.72 -46.80 -22.80
C ALA A 808 28.40 -46.39 -22.14
N ASP A 809 27.40 -47.27 -22.12
CA ASP A 809 26.10 -47.04 -21.48
C ASP A 809 26.27 -46.73 -19.99
N LEU A 810 27.08 -47.53 -19.29
CA LEU A 810 27.38 -47.32 -17.86
C LEU A 810 28.12 -45.99 -17.64
N ASN A 811 29.05 -45.65 -18.53
CA ASN A 811 29.80 -44.39 -18.46
C ASN A 811 28.94 -43.16 -18.78
N GLU A 812 27.79 -43.28 -19.46
CA GLU A 812 26.82 -42.20 -19.59
C GLU A 812 25.84 -42.16 -18.41
N GLU A 813 25.36 -43.31 -17.93
CA GLU A 813 24.52 -43.40 -16.72
C GLU A 813 25.22 -42.79 -15.49
N MET A 814 26.54 -43.01 -15.36
CA MET A 814 27.37 -42.43 -14.30
C MET A 814 27.66 -40.93 -14.49
N LYS A 815 27.63 -40.40 -15.72
CA LYS A 815 27.72 -38.94 -15.97
C LYS A 815 26.40 -38.23 -15.71
N ALA A 816 25.27 -38.90 -15.96
CA ALA A 816 23.94 -38.34 -15.74
C ALA A 816 23.55 -38.24 -14.26
N LYS A 817 24.25 -38.97 -13.37
CA LYS A 817 24.06 -38.92 -11.92
C LYS A 817 24.89 -37.80 -11.28
N GLU A 818 24.38 -36.57 -11.34
CA GLU A 818 24.93 -35.46 -10.55
C GLU A 818 24.80 -35.74 -9.04
N LEU A 819 25.94 -36.00 -8.39
CA LEU A 819 26.03 -36.07 -6.93
C LEU A 819 26.12 -34.63 -6.40
N TRP A 820 25.03 -34.16 -5.78
CA TRP A 820 24.84 -32.74 -5.40
C TRP A 820 25.92 -32.10 -4.49
N ASN A 821 26.86 -32.92 -3.98
CA ASN A 821 27.84 -32.53 -2.99
C ASN A 821 29.27 -33.04 -3.29
N ASP A 822 29.61 -33.33 -4.55
CA ASP A 822 30.99 -33.66 -4.96
C ASP A 822 31.88 -32.38 -5.06
N PRO A 823 32.90 -32.20 -4.21
CA PRO A 823 33.78 -31.03 -4.28
C PRO A 823 34.72 -31.05 -5.51
N ALA A 824 34.96 -32.21 -6.13
CA ALA A 824 35.89 -32.34 -7.26
C ALA A 824 35.34 -31.76 -8.57
N ALA A 825 34.01 -31.71 -8.73
CA ALA A 825 33.34 -31.16 -9.92
C ALA A 825 33.78 -29.71 -10.25
N GLN A 826 34.07 -28.89 -9.23
CA GLN A 826 34.54 -27.51 -9.41
C GLN A 826 35.96 -27.40 -10.02
N PHE A 827 36.75 -28.48 -9.97
CA PHE A 827 38.11 -28.52 -10.52
C PHE A 827 38.16 -29.05 -11.97
N LEU A 828 37.21 -29.91 -12.36
CA LEU A 828 37.21 -30.58 -13.67
C LEU A 828 36.61 -29.73 -14.81
N THR A 829 35.71 -28.80 -14.51
CA THR A 829 34.95 -28.04 -15.53
C THR A 829 35.73 -26.88 -16.19
N LYS A 830 36.89 -26.48 -15.66
CA LYS A 830 37.69 -25.36 -16.19
C LYS A 830 38.50 -25.74 -17.43
N LYS A 831 37.84 -25.78 -18.59
CA LYS A 831 38.50 -25.76 -19.91
C LYS A 831 39.45 -24.55 -20.02
N ARG A 832 40.77 -24.80 -20.02
CA ARG A 832 41.78 -23.76 -20.28
C ARG A 832 41.68 -23.28 -21.73
N ALA A 833 41.12 -22.08 -21.94
CA ALA A 833 41.27 -21.38 -23.20
C ALA A 833 42.76 -21.04 -23.45
N LYS A 834 43.26 -21.30 -24.67
CA LYS A 834 44.56 -20.78 -25.12
C LYS A 834 44.44 -19.29 -25.42
N GLY A 835 44.51 -18.46 -24.37
CA GLY A 835 44.74 -17.02 -24.52
C GLY A 835 46.13 -16.74 -25.12
N PRO A 836 46.39 -15.49 -25.55
CA PRO A 836 47.69 -15.11 -26.08
C PRO A 836 48.82 -15.37 -25.07
N ARG A 837 50.00 -15.72 -25.59
CA ARG A 837 51.18 -16.07 -24.78
C ARG A 837 51.57 -14.86 -23.91
N LYS A 838 51.58 -15.04 -22.59
CA LYS A 838 52.01 -13.98 -21.66
C LYS A 838 53.46 -13.59 -21.96
N PRO A 839 53.84 -12.29 -21.83
CA PRO A 839 55.23 -11.90 -21.88
C PRO A 839 55.99 -12.54 -20.72
N GLU A 840 57.14 -13.13 -21.01
CA GLU A 840 58.10 -13.60 -20.01
C GLU A 840 58.98 -12.42 -19.58
N TRP A 841 59.33 -12.36 -18.29
CA TRP A 841 60.13 -11.29 -17.72
C TRP A 841 61.61 -11.53 -18.00
N ASP A 842 62.27 -10.59 -18.68
CA ASP A 842 63.68 -10.71 -19.11
C ASP A 842 64.70 -10.47 -17.97
N GLY A 843 64.23 -10.29 -16.74
CA GLY A 843 65.06 -10.05 -15.56
C GLY A 843 65.45 -8.59 -15.34
N VAL A 844 65.16 -7.69 -16.27
CA VAL A 844 65.57 -6.27 -16.18
C VAL A 844 64.41 -5.41 -15.67
N ASP A 845 64.51 -4.95 -14.42
CA ASP A 845 63.57 -4.00 -13.84
C ASP A 845 63.68 -2.63 -14.54
N ARG A 846 62.71 -2.35 -15.41
CA ARG A 846 62.53 -1.06 -16.10
C ARG A 846 61.39 -0.23 -15.48
N GLY A 847 60.83 -0.67 -14.36
CA GLY A 847 59.79 0.06 -13.63
C GLY A 847 60.38 1.27 -12.89
N ASN A 848 59.58 2.31 -12.69
CA ASN A 848 60.00 3.53 -11.98
C ASN A 848 60.01 3.36 -10.43
N GLY A 849 60.12 2.13 -9.95
CA GLY A 849 60.06 1.75 -8.53
C GLY A 849 58.65 1.79 -7.90
N PHE A 850 57.61 2.16 -8.66
CA PHE A 850 56.24 2.23 -8.16
C PHE A 850 55.67 0.84 -7.83
N GLU A 851 55.80 -0.15 -8.74
CA GLU A 851 55.29 -1.50 -8.52
C GLU A 851 55.90 -2.15 -7.28
N LYS A 852 57.20 -1.91 -7.04
CA LYS A 852 57.91 -2.41 -5.85
C LYS A 852 57.30 -1.88 -4.55
N LYS A 853 56.98 -0.58 -4.48
CA LYS A 853 56.28 0.03 -3.34
C LYS A 853 54.84 -0.48 -3.21
N TRP A 854 54.15 -0.70 -4.33
CA TRP A 854 52.78 -1.21 -4.36
C TRP A 854 52.69 -2.65 -3.84
N PHE A 855 53.55 -3.56 -4.29
CA PHE A 855 53.65 -4.92 -3.76
C PHE A 855 54.07 -4.97 -2.28
N GLN A 856 54.98 -4.09 -1.84
CA GLN A 856 55.32 -3.96 -0.42
C GLN A 856 54.11 -3.51 0.41
N SER A 857 53.31 -2.55 -0.06
CA SER A 857 52.08 -2.09 0.60
C SER A 857 51.02 -3.20 0.71
N ILE A 858 50.81 -3.98 -0.35
CA ILE A 858 49.90 -5.14 -0.35
C ILE A 858 50.35 -6.19 0.68
N ASN A 859 51.63 -6.53 0.70
CA ASN A 859 52.16 -7.51 1.65
C ASN A 859 52.11 -6.99 3.10
N GLN A 860 52.33 -5.69 3.32
CA GLN A 860 52.21 -5.08 4.65
C GLN A 860 50.74 -5.06 5.15
N LYS A 861 49.77 -4.81 4.26
CA LYS A 861 48.34 -4.98 4.57
C LYS A 861 48.00 -6.42 4.95
N LYS A 862 48.47 -7.41 4.17
CA LYS A 862 48.28 -8.84 4.48
C LYS A 862 48.89 -9.24 5.83
N ARG A 863 50.10 -8.75 6.15
CA ARG A 863 50.75 -9.04 7.43
C ARG A 863 49.97 -8.46 8.60
N LYS A 864 49.52 -7.21 8.53
CA LYS A 864 48.64 -6.61 9.56
C LYS A 864 47.32 -7.36 9.73
N GLY A 865 46.73 -7.86 8.64
CA GLY A 865 45.51 -8.69 8.70
C GLY A 865 45.71 -10.04 9.39
N LEU A 866 46.91 -10.63 9.32
CA LEU A 866 47.27 -11.85 10.06
C LEU A 866 47.61 -11.53 11.53
N GLU A 867 48.38 -10.47 11.78
CA GLU A 867 48.72 -9.99 13.11
C GLU A 867 47.47 -9.66 13.95
N SER A 868 46.41 -9.12 13.33
CA SER A 868 45.12 -8.87 14.01
C SER A 868 44.29 -10.13 14.30
N TYR A 869 44.53 -11.26 13.61
CA TYR A 869 43.82 -12.52 13.86
C TYR A 869 44.44 -13.35 15.00
N GLN A 870 45.66 -13.03 15.45
CA GLN A 870 46.32 -13.73 16.56
C GLN A 870 45.98 -13.18 17.95
N TRP A 871 45.16 -12.12 18.05
CA TRP A 871 44.82 -11.42 19.31
C TRP A 871 43.34 -11.58 19.69
N SER A 872 42.75 -12.78 19.53
CA SER A 872 41.36 -13.06 19.98
C SER A 872 41.05 -14.53 20.30
N ALA A 873 42.07 -15.38 20.51
CA ALA A 873 41.92 -16.83 20.71
C ALA A 873 42.70 -17.40 21.91
N GLU A 874 43.14 -16.53 22.84
CA GLU A 874 43.68 -16.92 24.16
C GLU A 874 43.02 -16.13 25.31
N ASP A 875 42.07 -15.22 25.00
CA ASP A 875 41.16 -14.53 25.96
C ASP A 875 39.69 -15.04 25.84
N MET A 876 39.45 -16.06 25.00
CA MET A 876 38.24 -16.90 24.92
C MET A 876 38.62 -18.31 24.41
#